data_AF-A0A9E2LEQ6-F1
#
_entry.id   AF-A0A9E2LEQ6-F1
#
_cell.length_a   1.000
_cell.length_b   1.000
_cell.length_c   1.000
_cell.angle_alpha   90.00
_cell.angle_beta   90.00
_cell.angle_gamma   90.00
#
_symmetry.space_group_name_H-M   'P 1'
#
loop_
_entity.id
_entity.type
_entity.pdbx_description
1 polymer ?
#
loop_
_entity_poly.entity_id
_entity_poly.type
_entity_poly.pdbx_seq_one_letter_code
_entity_poly.pdbx_strand_id
1 'polypeptide(L)'
;MKIRTLILWFSMLLPLGALFACDDSSGTGGKARWAVTYDGNGHTSGEVPVDERRYATFDEIFVRAGVGLAREGFVFGGWLTTASGTLETVHPGEILVMGGADVVLTARWMQTVTYDGNGASGGLPPTDDHTYETGDTVIVPGNPGGLRLDGASFAGWCVNADGTGESYTTGDVFSMGESSVVLYAKWTTNPTYRITYHGNSNTGGVVPADGTAYEAGALVTVLPNSGSLVKDGYALAGWNERTDGTGFTYAPGQVMVMPAANVVLYAKWTADPTFTVAYSGNGNTGGTAPVDGLHYETGDNVRVAGNPGNLVRDGHTFAGWCLDPDGLGAVYAEGDLIPMGSDDLVLFAKWTANTTFRVIYDGNGNTGGSVPVDALHYETGDTVRVLGNGGGLVQDGFSFVGWNTAADGTGTTYTFGQTFAMGGGDVTLFARWTSNPTWTVTYDGNGNDGGAVPVDATNYEQGQMVTVLGNTGNLVRTGFTFVGWCSTADGTGYTYLPGQQLPMGTAPVQLFAKWTSNPTYVVMYNGNLDTGGSVPVDPNNYELGSDVTVLGNTGNLVRAGYSFGGWCMDPDCLDVVYQADDTFLMGAANLVLYAYWVPVPVYTVTYDGNGDTGGAVPVDGASYIEGAPVTVEGNPGGLVTDLQQDGITLVFFGWNTQADGSGVTYLPGDTFPMGAGDTTLHVVWSVIRATGPAGGLIFHDKGDTLDGWRYLEAAPVDQGTQVQWFNGVYVDTGTTAKGIGAGAPNTAAIVLAQGVPVPVGHTYAAQLCDDLVFGGFDDWFLPSMDELYWMHYYLKRSDLGGFSDNGYWSSSQFEFDVRFARNQYFLTGGQGYDPKDWTNDVRAVRAFLSF
;
A
#
# COMPACT_ATOMS: atom_id res chain seq x y z
N MET A 1 126.17 55.54 0.78
CA MET A 1 126.97 54.67 1.69
C MET A 1 126.21 54.53 3.03
N LYS A 2 126.22 53.48 3.86
CA LYS A 2 127.02 52.23 3.97
C LYS A 2 128.26 52.21 3.08
N ILE A 3 129.45 52.55 3.57
CA ILE A 3 129.85 52.92 4.93
C ILE A 3 129.80 54.46 5.09
N ARG A 4 128.75 54.98 5.75
CA ARG A 4 128.41 56.41 6.01
C ARG A 4 129.10 57.47 5.11
N THR A 5 128.64 57.65 3.88
CA THR A 5 127.77 58.78 3.47
C THR A 5 128.57 59.93 2.86
N LEU A 6 129.09 59.71 1.66
CA LEU A 6 129.64 60.78 0.82
C LEU A 6 128.50 61.69 0.31
N ILE A 7 128.63 63.01 0.46
CA ILE A 7 127.69 64.02 -0.04
C ILE A 7 128.46 65.11 -0.80
N LEU A 8 128.56 64.94 -2.11
CA LEU A 8 128.76 65.99 -3.11
C LEU A 8 127.83 65.63 -4.29
N TRP A 9 127.09 66.57 -4.91
CA TRP A 9 127.58 67.69 -5.74
C TRP A 9 128.41 67.15 -6.94
N PHE A 10 128.12 67.48 -8.21
CA PHE A 10 127.48 68.70 -8.72
C PHE A 10 126.71 68.42 -10.03
N SER A 11 125.47 68.93 -10.13
CA SER A 11 124.95 69.66 -11.32
C SER A 11 124.79 69.01 -12.71
N MET A 12 124.13 69.78 -13.58
CA MET A 12 124.33 70.00 -15.04
C MET A 12 124.49 68.80 -16.01
N LEU A 13 124.19 68.90 -17.31
CA LEU A 13 123.41 69.76 -18.21
C LEU A 13 124.03 69.44 -19.59
N LEU A 14 123.23 69.23 -20.64
CA LEU A 14 123.74 69.14 -22.03
C LEU A 14 124.77 67.97 -22.24
N PRO A 15 125.48 67.87 -23.39
CA PRO A 15 124.85 67.44 -24.63
C PRO A 15 125.65 66.31 -25.33
N LEU A 16 125.94 66.48 -26.64
CA LEU A 16 126.84 65.74 -27.53
C LEU A 16 127.95 64.93 -26.82
N GLY A 17 128.28 63.70 -27.22
CA GLY A 17 127.88 62.99 -28.44
C GLY A 17 128.87 61.85 -28.76
N ALA A 18 129.44 61.87 -29.97
CA ALA A 18 130.53 61.03 -30.48
C ALA A 18 131.65 60.70 -29.43
N LEU A 19 132.37 59.57 -29.46
CA LEU A 19 132.64 58.62 -30.55
C LEU A 19 133.34 57.33 -30.02
N PHE A 20 133.43 56.27 -30.85
CA PHE A 20 134.37 55.13 -30.74
C PHE A 20 134.27 54.20 -29.49
N ALA A 21 134.65 52.91 -29.54
CA ALA A 21 134.93 51.96 -30.64
C ALA A 21 134.89 50.51 -30.05
N CYS A 22 135.15 49.50 -30.89
CA CYS A 22 135.65 48.15 -30.54
C CYS A 22 134.96 47.41 -29.37
N ASP A 23 134.17 46.35 -29.58
CA ASP A 23 134.59 45.05 -30.16
C ASP A 23 135.91 44.53 -29.55
N ASP A 24 135.89 43.32 -28.99
CA ASP A 24 137.11 42.49 -29.10
C ASP A 24 136.83 40.98 -29.09
N SER A 25 136.95 40.40 -30.27
CA SER A 25 137.31 39.01 -30.46
C SER A 25 138.81 38.72 -30.13
N SER A 26 139.12 38.44 -28.84
CA SER A 26 140.16 37.47 -28.35
C SER A 26 141.73 37.74 -28.29
N GLY A 27 142.31 38.48 -27.28
CA GLY A 27 143.47 38.06 -26.34
C GLY A 27 144.84 38.83 -25.94
N THR A 28 145.11 39.31 -24.65
CA THR A 28 146.40 39.40 -23.72
C THR A 28 147.26 40.71 -23.23
N GLY A 29 148.05 40.75 -22.06
CA GLY A 29 149.04 41.83 -21.54
C GLY A 29 149.71 41.89 -20.05
N GLY A 30 150.73 42.78 -19.63
CA GLY A 30 151.32 43.05 -18.19
C GLY A 30 152.71 43.87 -17.90
N LYS A 31 153.09 44.48 -16.66
CA LYS A 31 154.33 45.41 -16.29
C LYS A 31 155.02 45.51 -14.79
N ALA A 32 155.83 46.57 -14.32
CA ALA A 32 156.89 46.61 -13.17
C ALA A 32 157.32 47.93 -12.28
N ARG A 33 158.44 47.95 -11.40
CA ARG A 33 158.83 48.52 -9.97
C ARG A 33 159.51 49.96 -9.59
N TRP A 34 159.13 50.75 -8.50
CA TRP A 34 159.49 52.17 -7.92
C TRP A 34 159.43 52.52 -6.30
N ALA A 35 159.10 53.72 -5.61
CA ALA A 35 159.11 54.02 -4.05
C ALA A 35 158.48 55.35 -3.31
N VAL A 36 158.53 55.62 -1.93
CA VAL A 36 157.78 56.70 -1.07
C VAL A 36 158.39 57.26 0.33
N THR A 37 157.92 58.40 1.01
CA THR A 37 158.29 59.06 2.36
C THR A 37 157.22 60.08 3.04
N TYR A 38 157.37 60.66 4.29
CA TYR A 38 156.39 61.50 5.11
C TYR A 38 156.94 62.75 5.94
N ASP A 39 156.08 63.70 6.41
CA ASP A 39 156.34 64.92 7.24
C ASP A 39 155.11 65.45 8.10
N GLY A 40 155.36 65.93 9.32
CA GLY A 40 154.38 66.19 10.41
C GLY A 40 153.83 67.61 10.66
N ASN A 41 154.13 68.63 9.83
CA ASN A 41 153.63 70.03 9.89
C ASN A 41 152.80 70.49 11.12
N GLY A 42 153.47 71.08 12.12
CA GLY A 42 152.84 71.93 13.15
C GLY A 42 151.97 71.23 14.20
N HIS A 43 152.05 69.91 14.34
CA HIS A 43 151.38 69.15 15.39
C HIS A 43 151.83 69.57 16.81
N THR A 44 150.95 69.43 17.79
CA THR A 44 151.25 69.62 19.23
C THR A 44 151.55 68.31 19.96
N SER A 45 151.25 67.17 19.35
CA SER A 45 151.61 65.81 19.82
C SER A 45 151.69 64.83 18.66
N GLY A 46 152.42 63.72 18.83
CA GLY A 46 152.40 62.54 17.95
C GLY A 46 153.74 62.15 17.30
N GLU A 47 153.75 61.03 16.57
CA GLU A 47 154.88 60.54 15.76
C GLU A 47 154.55 60.48 14.25
N VAL A 48 155.57 60.55 13.39
CA VAL A 48 155.46 60.60 11.91
C VAL A 48 155.95 59.29 11.27
N PRO A 49 155.34 58.78 10.17
CA PRO A 49 155.65 57.45 9.64
C PRO A 49 156.91 57.33 8.75
N VAL A 50 157.33 56.09 8.50
CA VAL A 50 158.47 55.70 7.62
C VAL A 50 158.07 54.50 6.75
N ASP A 51 158.56 54.40 5.50
CA ASP A 51 158.48 53.17 4.67
C ASP A 51 159.82 52.89 3.97
N GLU A 52 160.10 51.62 3.65
CA GLU A 52 161.40 51.13 3.17
C GLU A 52 161.34 50.34 1.84
N ARG A 53 160.13 50.03 1.37
CA ARG A 53 159.87 49.11 0.24
C ARG A 53 160.07 49.77 -1.13
N ARG A 54 160.10 48.93 -2.18
CA ARG A 54 160.11 49.34 -3.59
C ARG A 54 158.94 48.68 -4.37
N TYR A 55 158.25 49.46 -5.21
CA TYR A 55 156.85 49.28 -5.63
C TYR A 55 156.55 49.83 -7.05
N ALA A 56 156.07 49.01 -7.99
CA ALA A 56 155.72 49.29 -9.40
C ALA A 56 155.07 50.62 -9.74
N THR A 57 155.32 51.10 -10.96
CA THR A 57 154.29 51.90 -11.62
C THR A 57 153.04 51.02 -11.67
N PHE A 58 151.95 51.49 -11.08
CA PHE A 58 150.74 50.71 -10.79
C PHE A 58 150.85 49.65 -9.66
N ASP A 59 151.88 49.67 -8.80
CA ASP A 59 151.77 49.09 -7.45
C ASP A 59 151.07 50.09 -6.54
N GLU A 60 150.47 49.53 -5.49
CA GLU A 60 149.62 50.20 -4.53
C GLU A 60 150.34 50.30 -3.18
N ILE A 61 150.50 51.52 -2.67
CA ILE A 61 151.17 51.78 -1.38
C ILE A 61 150.17 52.29 -0.37
N PHE A 62 150.08 51.61 0.76
CA PHE A 62 149.25 52.05 1.88
C PHE A 62 149.91 53.22 2.60
N VAL A 63 149.29 54.39 2.49
CA VAL A 63 149.63 55.60 3.24
C VAL A 63 149.50 55.31 4.74
N ARG A 64 150.49 55.70 5.53
CA ARG A 64 150.60 55.33 6.95
C ARG A 64 150.01 56.41 7.86
N ALA A 65 149.53 55.98 9.03
CA ALA A 65 149.03 56.85 10.09
C ALA A 65 150.17 57.32 10.99
N GLY A 66 150.20 58.61 11.33
CA GLY A 66 151.00 59.12 12.44
C GLY A 66 150.36 58.71 13.77
N VAL A 67 151.17 58.32 14.75
CA VAL A 67 150.65 57.81 16.04
C VAL A 67 150.39 58.99 16.97
N GLY A 68 149.12 59.27 17.28
CA GLY A 68 148.73 60.33 18.22
C GLY A 68 148.87 61.77 17.70
N LEU A 69 148.85 61.97 16.39
CA LEU A 69 149.05 63.27 15.73
C LEU A 69 147.85 64.22 15.95
N ALA A 70 148.03 65.33 16.66
CA ALA A 70 146.95 66.27 17.02
C ALA A 70 147.39 67.75 17.12
N ARG A 71 146.41 68.66 17.17
CA ARG A 71 146.54 70.11 17.43
C ARG A 71 145.30 70.61 18.18
N GLU A 72 145.48 71.29 19.30
CA GLU A 72 144.35 71.78 20.13
C GLU A 72 143.48 72.79 19.38
N GLY A 73 142.15 72.64 19.47
CA GLY A 73 141.16 73.49 18.81
C GLY A 73 140.93 73.22 17.31
N PHE A 74 141.71 72.30 16.71
CA PHE A 74 141.64 71.97 15.28
C PHE A 74 141.55 70.45 15.04
N VAL A 75 141.03 70.04 13.88
CA VAL A 75 140.97 68.63 13.45
C VAL A 75 142.05 68.31 12.41
N PHE A 76 142.66 67.13 12.48
CA PHE A 76 143.70 66.68 11.54
C PHE A 76 143.11 66.34 10.16
N GLY A 77 143.60 67.02 9.12
CA GLY A 77 143.06 66.95 7.76
C GLY A 77 143.74 65.96 6.80
N GLY A 78 144.69 65.14 7.25
CA GLY A 78 145.47 64.24 6.37
C GLY A 78 146.84 64.79 5.95
N TRP A 79 147.49 64.12 5.00
CA TRP A 79 148.82 64.49 4.48
C TRP A 79 148.72 65.07 3.05
N LEU A 80 149.62 65.98 2.67
CA LEU A 80 149.67 66.68 1.39
C LEU A 80 150.84 66.17 0.53
N THR A 81 150.60 65.91 -0.75
CA THR A 81 151.61 65.35 -1.66
C THR A 81 151.50 65.91 -3.08
N THR A 82 152.43 65.52 -3.96
CA THR A 82 152.49 65.93 -5.37
C THR A 82 152.74 64.74 -6.31
N ALA A 83 152.45 63.51 -5.86
CA ALA A 83 152.76 62.27 -6.57
C ALA A 83 152.11 62.17 -7.96
N SER A 84 150.87 62.65 -8.08
CA SER A 84 150.14 62.73 -9.36
C SER A 84 150.62 63.82 -10.32
N GLY A 85 151.45 64.75 -9.84
CA GLY A 85 151.84 65.99 -10.53
C GLY A 85 151.13 67.25 -10.04
N THR A 86 150.21 67.14 -9.07
CA THR A 86 149.47 68.27 -8.46
C THR A 86 149.42 68.15 -6.94
N LEU A 87 149.31 69.28 -6.23
CA LEU A 87 149.18 69.28 -4.76
C LEU A 87 147.84 68.67 -4.35
N GLU A 88 147.87 67.49 -3.73
CA GLU A 88 146.72 66.67 -3.36
C GLU A 88 146.78 66.26 -1.89
N THR A 89 145.64 66.03 -1.23
CA THR A 89 145.60 65.44 0.12
C THR A 89 145.38 63.94 0.01
N VAL A 90 146.23 63.14 0.66
CA VAL A 90 146.09 61.70 0.85
C VAL A 90 146.06 61.35 2.34
N HIS A 91 145.18 60.43 2.70
CA HIS A 91 144.87 60.08 4.08
C HIS A 91 145.52 58.75 4.50
N PRO A 92 145.84 58.57 5.79
CA PRO A 92 146.23 57.27 6.33
C PRO A 92 145.25 56.15 5.95
N GLY A 93 145.78 55.05 5.42
CA GLY A 93 145.03 53.89 4.93
C GLY A 93 144.70 53.94 3.43
N GLU A 94 144.89 55.06 2.75
CA GLU A 94 144.65 55.16 1.30
C GLU A 94 145.76 54.49 0.48
N ILE A 95 145.40 54.14 -0.76
CA ILE A 95 146.33 53.61 -1.76
C ILE A 95 146.89 54.78 -2.56
N LEU A 96 148.14 55.11 -2.27
CA LEU A 96 149.00 55.90 -3.14
C LEU A 96 149.48 54.98 -4.27
N VAL A 97 148.92 55.15 -5.48
CA VAL A 97 149.39 54.43 -6.66
C VAL A 97 150.70 55.03 -7.12
N MET A 98 151.70 54.18 -7.27
CA MET A 98 153.02 54.62 -7.70
C MET A 98 153.06 54.96 -9.19
N GLY A 99 153.69 56.10 -9.49
CA GLY A 99 154.03 56.54 -10.84
C GLY A 99 155.41 56.01 -11.27
N GLY A 100 156.20 56.88 -11.91
CA GLY A 100 157.59 56.62 -12.31
C GLY A 100 158.65 57.31 -11.44
N ALA A 101 158.31 57.77 -10.23
CA ALA A 101 159.16 58.56 -9.33
C ALA A 101 158.75 58.42 -7.86
N ASP A 102 159.63 58.80 -6.93
CA ASP A 102 159.44 58.70 -5.48
C ASP A 102 158.59 59.88 -4.88
N VAL A 103 158.02 59.72 -3.68
CA VAL A 103 156.94 60.60 -3.12
C VAL A 103 157.19 61.10 -1.67
N VAL A 104 156.63 62.25 -1.25
CA VAL A 104 156.64 62.82 0.13
C VAL A 104 155.24 63.33 0.56
N LEU A 105 154.89 63.33 1.86
CA LEU A 105 153.51 63.52 2.39
C LEU A 105 153.43 64.44 3.68
N THR A 106 152.70 65.58 3.70
CA THR A 106 152.76 66.65 4.76
C THR A 106 151.42 67.06 5.46
N ALA A 107 151.34 67.17 6.80
CA ALA A 107 150.09 67.38 7.59
C ALA A 107 149.22 68.69 7.39
N ARG A 108 147.88 68.64 7.69
CA ARG A 108 146.84 69.73 7.56
C ARG A 108 145.89 69.85 8.79
N TRP A 109 145.21 71.01 9.02
CA TRP A 109 144.38 71.35 10.23
C TRP A 109 143.13 72.26 9.97
N MET A 110 141.99 72.09 10.70
CA MET A 110 140.66 72.72 10.42
C MET A 110 139.81 73.16 11.69
N GLN A 111 138.88 74.14 11.62
CA GLN A 111 138.00 74.78 12.68
C GLN A 111 136.53 74.24 12.77
N THR A 112 135.62 74.74 13.65
CA THR A 112 134.26 74.15 13.94
C THR A 112 133.11 75.12 14.37
N VAL A 113 131.84 74.67 14.41
CA VAL A 113 130.64 75.43 14.91
C VAL A 113 129.74 74.53 15.80
N THR A 114 128.95 75.11 16.73
CA THR A 114 127.98 74.37 17.59
C THR A 114 126.65 75.11 17.85
N TYR A 115 125.61 74.41 18.32
CA TYR A 115 124.24 74.92 18.51
C TYR A 115 123.61 74.46 19.85
N ASP A 116 122.74 75.30 20.44
CA ASP A 116 122.08 75.08 21.74
C ASP A 116 120.55 75.26 21.66
N GLY A 117 119.80 74.23 22.09
CA GLY A 117 118.35 74.15 22.01
C GLY A 117 117.56 75.14 22.89
N ASN A 118 118.23 75.93 23.72
CA ASN A 118 117.72 77.09 24.46
C ASN A 118 116.31 76.92 25.05
N GLY A 119 116.18 76.02 26.04
CA GLY A 119 114.97 75.83 26.83
C GLY A 119 113.85 74.99 26.20
N ALA A 120 114.07 74.33 25.06
CA ALA A 120 113.09 73.44 24.43
C ALA A 120 112.59 72.32 25.37
N SER A 121 111.29 71.99 25.30
CA SER A 121 110.65 70.87 26.04
C SER A 121 110.83 69.50 25.37
N GLY A 122 111.45 69.45 24.19
CA GLY A 122 111.86 68.22 23.52
C GLY A 122 112.64 68.50 22.23
N GLY A 123 113.22 67.46 21.64
CA GLY A 123 114.12 67.55 20.49
C GLY A 123 115.59 67.71 20.90
N LEU A 124 116.48 67.86 19.90
CA LEU A 124 117.92 68.11 20.10
C LEU A 124 118.38 69.25 19.17
N PRO A 125 119.36 70.08 19.58
CA PRO A 125 120.01 71.00 18.65
C PRO A 125 120.81 70.21 17.58
N PRO A 126 121.01 70.79 16.38
CA PRO A 126 121.81 70.18 15.34
C PRO A 126 123.29 70.16 15.72
N THR A 127 123.99 69.08 15.37
CA THR A 127 125.46 69.09 15.33
C THR A 127 125.92 69.60 13.98
N ASP A 128 127.07 70.30 13.97
CA ASP A 128 127.78 70.61 12.73
C ASP A 128 129.09 69.83 12.74
N ASP A 129 129.09 68.71 12.01
CA ASP A 129 130.23 67.80 11.91
C ASP A 129 131.27 68.31 10.87
N HIS A 130 131.01 69.43 10.18
CA HIS A 130 131.96 70.04 9.25
C HIS A 130 133.13 70.67 9.98
N THR A 131 134.31 70.60 9.35
CA THR A 131 135.48 71.33 9.80
C THR A 131 135.91 72.34 8.75
N TYR A 132 135.96 73.61 9.15
CA TYR A 132 136.10 74.77 8.26
C TYR A 132 137.55 75.28 8.18
N GLU A 133 137.87 76.08 7.17
CA GLU A 133 139.02 77.00 7.15
C GLU A 133 138.55 78.46 7.33
N THR A 134 139.47 79.36 7.67
CA THR A 134 139.16 80.78 7.89
C THR A 134 138.71 81.43 6.57
N GLY A 135 137.52 82.00 6.56
CA GLY A 135 136.87 82.54 5.36
C GLY A 135 135.84 81.61 4.70
N ASP A 136 135.74 80.34 5.10
CA ASP A 136 134.66 79.46 4.65
C ASP A 136 133.29 80.00 5.04
N THR A 137 132.24 79.58 4.32
CA THR A 137 130.86 80.00 4.60
C THR A 137 130.11 78.91 5.36
N VAL A 138 129.76 79.20 6.61
CA VAL A 138 128.86 78.39 7.44
C VAL A 138 127.41 78.67 7.02
N ILE A 139 126.60 77.61 6.88
CA ILE A 139 125.16 77.72 6.64
C ILE A 139 124.41 77.32 7.91
N VAL A 140 123.60 78.23 8.46
CA VAL A 140 122.84 77.98 9.67
C VAL A 140 121.70 76.98 9.38
N PRO A 141 121.66 75.81 10.05
CA PRO A 141 120.61 74.83 9.88
C PRO A 141 119.27 75.36 10.42
N GLY A 142 118.18 74.74 10.00
CA GLY A 142 116.87 75.00 10.61
C GLY A 142 116.72 74.28 11.94
N ASN A 143 115.58 73.63 12.11
CA ASN A 143 115.30 72.79 13.28
C ASN A 143 115.19 71.29 12.89
N PRO A 144 116.27 70.65 12.38
CA PRO A 144 116.22 69.27 11.92
C PRO A 144 116.11 68.25 13.07
N GLY A 145 116.59 68.61 14.27
CA GLY A 145 116.50 67.79 15.48
C GLY A 145 115.16 67.88 16.21
N GLY A 146 114.16 68.56 15.62
CA GLY A 146 112.78 68.57 16.12
C GLY A 146 112.61 69.23 17.48
N LEU A 147 113.38 70.29 17.77
CA LEU A 147 113.18 71.12 18.95
C LEU A 147 111.73 71.59 19.01
N ARG A 148 111.08 71.45 20.16
CA ARG A 148 109.73 71.96 20.42
C ARG A 148 109.67 72.63 21.79
N LEU A 149 108.73 73.55 21.94
CA LEU A 149 108.35 74.14 23.22
C LEU A 149 106.83 74.13 23.28
N ASP A 150 106.25 73.43 24.25
CA ASP A 150 104.80 73.17 24.23
C ASP A 150 103.98 74.45 24.39
N GLY A 151 102.99 74.64 23.51
CA GLY A 151 102.27 75.91 23.33
C GLY A 151 102.99 76.96 22.46
N ALA A 152 104.13 76.62 21.86
CA ALA A 152 104.90 77.52 20.99
C ALA A 152 105.55 76.82 19.76
N SER A 153 105.93 77.63 18.78
CA SER A 153 106.56 77.26 17.52
C SER A 153 107.99 77.83 17.42
N PHE A 154 108.91 77.09 16.82
CA PHE A 154 110.31 77.50 16.62
C PHE A 154 110.43 78.66 15.63
N ALA A 155 111.28 79.65 15.94
CA ALA A 155 111.39 80.91 15.21
C ALA A 155 112.81 81.25 14.72
N GLY A 156 113.78 80.33 14.85
CA GLY A 156 115.17 80.50 14.39
C GLY A 156 116.22 80.41 15.51
N TRP A 157 117.45 80.76 15.15
CA TRP A 157 118.63 80.82 16.00
C TRP A 157 119.05 82.27 16.29
N CYS A 158 119.95 82.48 17.25
CA CYS A 158 120.51 83.78 17.61
C CYS A 158 121.83 83.65 18.39
N VAL A 159 122.64 84.71 18.43
CA VAL A 159 123.96 84.69 19.09
C VAL A 159 123.90 84.72 20.63
N ASN A 160 122.80 85.24 21.21
CA ASN A 160 122.62 85.34 22.65
C ASN A 160 121.47 84.43 23.13
N ALA A 161 121.66 83.72 24.24
CA ALA A 161 120.64 82.82 24.82
C ALA A 161 119.34 83.52 25.27
N ASP A 162 119.33 84.84 25.44
CA ASP A 162 118.12 85.61 25.77
C ASP A 162 117.23 85.95 24.54
N GLY A 163 117.63 85.50 23.35
CA GLY A 163 116.92 85.79 22.10
C GLY A 163 117.32 87.12 21.44
N THR A 164 118.30 87.83 22.00
CA THR A 164 118.81 89.11 21.46
C THR A 164 120.04 88.92 20.56
N GLY A 165 120.64 90.03 20.12
CA GLY A 165 121.74 90.03 19.16
C GLY A 165 121.27 89.66 17.74
N GLU A 166 122.22 89.32 16.88
CA GLU A 166 121.91 88.80 15.55
C GLU A 166 121.12 87.50 15.65
N SER A 167 120.08 87.38 14.82
CA SER A 167 119.22 86.20 14.71
C SER A 167 119.36 85.62 13.31
N TYR A 168 119.51 84.30 13.23
CA TYR A 168 119.75 83.54 12.01
C TYR A 168 118.60 82.55 11.80
N THR A 169 117.95 82.61 10.65
CA THR A 169 116.90 81.68 10.25
C THR A 169 117.48 80.51 9.43
N THR A 170 116.62 79.64 8.91
CA THR A 170 117.06 78.41 8.21
C THR A 170 117.69 78.77 6.86
N GLY A 171 118.99 78.50 6.72
CA GLY A 171 119.73 78.76 5.47
C GLY A 171 120.40 80.13 5.40
N ASP A 172 120.31 80.96 6.45
CA ASP A 172 121.15 82.15 6.57
C ASP A 172 122.64 81.75 6.73
N VAL A 173 123.56 82.60 6.30
CA VAL A 173 124.99 82.25 6.20
C VAL A 173 125.90 83.27 6.88
N PHE A 174 127.04 82.81 7.42
CA PHE A 174 128.11 83.66 7.94
C PHE A 174 129.48 83.13 7.57
N SER A 175 130.48 84.02 7.45
CA SER A 175 131.87 83.61 7.19
C SER A 175 132.59 83.19 8.47
N MET A 176 133.25 82.04 8.45
CA MET A 176 134.07 81.51 9.54
C MET A 176 135.26 82.43 9.81
N GLY A 177 135.41 82.85 11.07
CA GLY A 177 136.56 83.62 11.54
C GLY A 177 137.78 82.75 11.84
N GLU A 178 138.74 83.30 12.58
CA GLU A 178 139.92 82.53 13.03
C GLU A 178 139.61 81.55 14.18
N SER A 179 138.36 81.49 14.66
CA SER A 179 137.92 80.71 15.83
C SER A 179 136.46 80.23 15.73
N SER A 180 136.13 79.15 16.44
CA SER A 180 134.81 78.48 16.45
C SER A 180 133.66 79.29 17.11
N VAL A 181 132.41 78.96 16.77
CA VAL A 181 131.18 79.74 17.10
C VAL A 181 130.07 78.87 17.75
N VAL A 182 129.14 79.51 18.49
CA VAL A 182 127.94 78.90 19.15
C VAL A 182 126.66 79.71 18.86
N LEU A 183 125.49 79.07 18.68
CA LEU A 183 124.18 79.72 18.43
C LEU A 183 122.98 79.09 19.20
N TYR A 184 121.96 79.89 19.57
CA TYR A 184 120.83 79.54 20.49
C TYR A 184 119.42 79.66 19.86
N ALA A 185 118.45 78.81 20.24
CA ALA A 185 117.08 78.77 19.66
C ALA A 185 116.06 79.85 20.17
N LYS A 186 114.90 80.02 19.46
CA LYS A 186 113.88 81.10 19.63
C LYS A 186 112.42 80.62 19.37
N TRP A 187 111.37 81.24 19.96
CA TRP A 187 109.98 80.67 20.07
C TRP A 187 108.77 81.67 19.96
N THR A 188 107.52 81.23 19.65
CA THR A 188 106.25 82.06 19.55
C THR A 188 104.92 81.25 19.70
N THR A 189 103.79 81.81 20.22
CA THR A 189 102.56 81.11 20.76
C THR A 189 101.29 81.02 19.85
N ASN A 190 100.33 80.10 20.14
CA ASN A 190 99.13 79.70 19.33
C ASN A 190 97.69 80.07 19.89
N PRO A 191 96.57 79.99 19.10
CA PRO A 191 95.16 80.32 19.48
C PRO A 191 94.09 79.16 19.50
N THR A 192 92.85 79.39 20.01
CA THR A 192 91.77 78.37 20.23
C THR A 192 90.29 78.80 19.92
N TYR A 193 89.34 77.83 19.87
CA TYR A 193 87.92 77.92 19.39
C TYR A 193 86.91 77.06 20.22
N ARG A 194 85.58 77.12 19.95
CA ARG A 194 84.48 76.45 20.73
C ARG A 194 83.28 75.91 19.90
N ILE A 195 82.49 74.97 20.46
CA ILE A 195 81.21 74.46 19.90
C ILE A 195 80.00 74.96 20.73
N THR A 196 78.80 75.04 20.13
CA THR A 196 77.52 75.37 20.78
C THR A 196 76.36 74.59 20.14
N TYR A 197 75.30 74.29 20.91
CA TYR A 197 74.12 73.55 20.46
C TYR A 197 72.85 74.41 20.54
N HIS A 198 71.82 74.07 19.76
CA HIS A 198 70.54 74.80 19.69
C HIS A 198 69.34 73.86 19.52
N GLY A 199 68.34 73.97 20.41
CA GLY A 199 67.19 73.05 20.49
C GLY A 199 66.22 73.08 19.30
N ASN A 200 66.33 74.10 18.44
CA ASN A 200 65.71 74.20 17.11
C ASN A 200 64.22 73.80 17.07
N SER A 201 63.35 74.68 17.59
CA SER A 201 61.90 74.48 17.66
C SER A 201 61.46 73.27 18.50
N ASN A 202 62.24 72.95 19.55
CA ASN A 202 61.81 72.10 20.65
C ASN A 202 60.65 72.77 21.43
N THR A 203 59.70 71.98 21.92
CA THR A 203 58.59 72.48 22.76
C THR A 203 58.94 72.45 24.24
N GLY A 204 59.93 71.65 24.64
CA GLY A 204 60.42 71.58 26.03
C GLY A 204 61.90 71.22 26.14
N GLY A 205 62.40 71.26 27.38
CA GLY A 205 63.73 70.75 27.73
C GLY A 205 64.88 71.76 27.73
N VAL A 206 66.08 71.22 27.98
CA VAL A 206 67.35 71.97 28.03
C VAL A 206 68.30 71.43 26.96
N VAL A 207 68.96 72.35 26.26
CA VAL A 207 69.94 72.04 25.21
C VAL A 207 71.29 71.67 25.83
N PRO A 208 72.02 70.64 25.35
CA PRO A 208 73.38 70.34 25.82
C PRO A 208 74.36 71.50 25.63
N ALA A 209 75.41 71.55 26.45
CA ALA A 209 76.43 72.60 26.40
C ALA A 209 77.84 72.00 26.52
N ASP A 210 78.79 72.53 25.75
CA ASP A 210 80.22 72.20 25.83
C ASP A 210 80.99 73.37 26.45
N GLY A 211 81.77 73.09 27.49
CA GLY A 211 82.58 74.08 28.21
C GLY A 211 84.02 74.21 27.68
N THR A 212 84.43 73.36 26.75
CA THR A 212 85.82 73.18 26.32
C THR A 212 86.24 74.24 25.29
N ALA A 213 87.53 74.53 25.22
CA ALA A 213 88.14 75.30 24.13
C ALA A 213 89.22 74.45 23.46
N TYR A 214 89.30 74.51 22.14
CA TYR A 214 90.03 73.58 21.28
C TYR A 214 90.95 74.32 20.31
N GLU A 215 92.14 73.78 20.05
CA GLU A 215 92.94 74.22 18.89
C GLU A 215 92.33 73.71 17.58
N ALA A 216 92.62 74.38 16.46
CA ALA A 216 92.14 73.95 15.15
C ALA A 216 92.75 72.58 14.78
N GLY A 217 91.92 71.64 14.31
CA GLY A 217 92.32 70.26 14.03
C GLY A 217 92.14 69.28 15.19
N ALA A 218 91.75 69.73 16.39
CA ALA A 218 91.40 68.84 17.49
C ALA A 218 90.18 67.95 17.17
N LEU A 219 90.11 66.75 17.76
CA LEU A 219 88.95 65.87 17.64
C LEU A 219 87.95 66.13 18.78
N VAL A 220 86.66 66.25 18.43
CA VAL A 220 85.58 66.59 19.38
C VAL A 220 84.39 65.64 19.19
N THR A 221 83.76 65.20 20.28
CA THR A 221 82.60 64.31 20.25
C THR A 221 81.30 65.10 20.39
N VAL A 222 80.37 64.90 19.47
CA VAL A 222 79.05 65.54 19.45
C VAL A 222 78.19 65.01 20.59
N LEU A 223 77.66 65.91 21.42
CA LEU A 223 76.94 65.57 22.65
C LEU A 223 75.60 64.86 22.35
N PRO A 224 75.22 63.83 23.14
CA PRO A 224 73.88 63.26 23.06
C PRO A 224 72.83 64.20 23.64
N ASN A 225 71.55 63.95 23.33
CA ASN A 225 70.46 64.53 24.11
C ASN A 225 70.55 63.98 25.54
N SER A 226 70.64 64.86 26.54
CA SER A 226 70.69 64.52 27.96
C SER A 226 69.32 64.12 28.54
N GLY A 227 68.39 63.68 27.69
CA GLY A 227 67.07 63.17 28.06
C GLY A 227 66.01 64.22 28.37
N SER A 228 66.33 65.52 28.27
CA SER A 228 65.37 66.60 28.56
C SER A 228 64.81 67.28 27.31
N LEU A 229 65.56 67.36 26.21
CA LEU A 229 65.14 68.07 25.00
C LEU A 229 64.04 67.28 24.26
N VAL A 230 62.87 67.89 24.11
CA VAL A 230 61.66 67.25 23.54
C VAL A 230 60.91 68.18 22.58
N LYS A 231 60.17 67.58 21.65
CA LYS A 231 59.24 68.25 20.75
C LYS A 231 58.01 67.36 20.60
N ASP A 232 56.83 67.86 20.97
CA ASP A 232 55.62 67.04 21.02
C ASP A 232 55.21 66.54 19.62
N GLY A 233 54.98 65.23 19.49
CA GLY A 233 54.74 64.53 18.21
C GLY A 233 55.98 64.37 17.31
N TYR A 234 57.21 64.53 17.85
CA TYR A 234 58.44 64.32 17.09
C TYR A 234 59.61 63.70 17.91
N ALA A 235 60.16 62.59 17.41
CA ALA A 235 61.45 62.06 17.85
C ALA A 235 62.67 62.89 17.38
N LEU A 236 63.75 62.93 18.18
CA LEU A 236 65.01 63.57 17.83
C LEU A 236 65.88 62.66 16.94
N ALA A 237 66.16 63.11 15.71
CA ALA A 237 66.94 62.40 14.71
C ALA A 237 68.44 62.76 14.68
N GLY A 238 68.89 63.76 15.45
CA GLY A 238 70.30 64.14 15.59
C GLY A 238 70.54 65.64 15.56
N TRP A 239 71.80 66.03 15.32
CA TRP A 239 72.28 67.42 15.32
C TRP A 239 72.74 67.84 13.92
N ASN A 240 72.05 68.80 13.31
CA ASN A 240 72.35 69.32 11.97
C ASN A 240 73.18 70.62 12.01
N GLU A 241 74.01 70.86 11.01
CA GLU A 241 74.78 72.12 10.87
C GLU A 241 73.88 73.35 10.57
N ARG A 242 72.60 73.16 10.23
CA ARG A 242 71.66 74.22 9.84
C ARG A 242 70.31 74.09 10.54
N THR A 243 69.67 75.23 10.77
CA THR A 243 68.30 75.34 11.32
C THR A 243 67.26 74.60 10.47
N ASP A 244 67.43 74.60 9.15
CA ASP A 244 66.51 73.99 8.17
C ASP A 244 66.69 72.46 8.02
N GLY A 245 67.67 71.86 8.69
CA GLY A 245 67.96 70.43 8.59
C GLY A 245 68.64 70.00 7.28
N THR A 246 69.09 70.93 6.43
CA THR A 246 69.73 70.66 5.12
C THR A 246 71.26 70.53 5.17
N GLY A 247 71.89 70.86 6.31
CA GLY A 247 73.33 70.63 6.52
C GLY A 247 73.65 69.16 6.75
N PHE A 248 74.90 68.84 7.08
CA PHE A 248 75.23 67.50 7.57
C PHE A 248 74.53 67.24 8.91
N THR A 249 74.02 66.02 9.14
CA THR A 249 73.46 65.60 10.43
C THR A 249 74.46 64.68 11.14
N TYR A 250 75.00 65.16 12.26
CA TYR A 250 75.74 64.36 13.21
C TYR A 250 74.81 63.53 14.09
N ALA A 251 75.13 62.25 14.25
CA ALA A 251 74.48 61.41 15.25
C ALA A 251 74.96 61.77 16.67
N PRO A 252 74.13 61.59 17.72
CA PRO A 252 74.57 61.58 19.11
C PRO A 252 75.82 60.70 19.31
N GLY A 253 76.90 61.27 19.86
CA GLY A 253 78.17 60.58 20.09
C GLY A 253 79.11 60.48 18.89
N GLN A 254 78.78 61.07 17.74
CA GLN A 254 79.67 61.09 16.57
C GLN A 254 80.89 62.01 16.79
N VAL A 255 82.06 61.65 16.27
CA VAL A 255 83.27 62.48 16.33
C VAL A 255 83.36 63.41 15.10
N MET A 256 83.80 64.65 15.31
CA MET A 256 84.12 65.64 14.29
C MET A 256 85.51 66.26 14.51
N VAL A 257 86.05 66.91 13.48
CA VAL A 257 87.29 67.71 13.55
C VAL A 257 86.94 69.17 13.78
N MET A 258 87.62 69.82 14.73
CA MET A 258 87.39 71.23 15.07
C MET A 258 87.96 72.16 13.97
N PRO A 259 87.13 73.00 13.32
CA PRO A 259 87.63 73.99 12.37
C PRO A 259 88.30 75.18 13.07
N ALA A 260 88.97 76.04 12.30
CA ALA A 260 89.51 77.32 12.78
C ALA A 260 88.41 78.40 12.96
N ALA A 261 87.28 78.02 13.53
CA ALA A 261 86.11 78.86 13.79
C ALA A 261 85.21 78.21 14.85
N ASN A 262 84.29 78.97 15.46
CA ASN A 262 83.29 78.39 16.35
C ASN A 262 82.17 77.69 15.57
N VAL A 263 81.62 76.61 16.12
CA VAL A 263 80.59 75.76 15.48
C VAL A 263 79.26 75.86 16.22
N VAL A 264 78.13 75.88 15.49
CA VAL A 264 76.78 75.78 16.05
C VAL A 264 76.03 74.60 15.42
N LEU A 265 75.39 73.77 16.25
CA LEU A 265 74.62 72.59 15.83
C LEU A 265 73.15 72.68 16.29
N TYR A 266 72.22 72.26 15.43
CA TYR A 266 70.77 72.44 15.57
C TYR A 266 70.05 71.09 15.66
N ALA A 267 69.10 70.93 16.59
CA ALA A 267 68.32 69.70 16.68
C ALA A 267 67.52 69.42 15.39
N LYS A 268 67.46 68.16 14.96
CA LYS A 268 66.66 67.68 13.82
C LYS A 268 65.59 66.71 14.30
N TRP A 269 64.35 66.91 13.84
CA TRP A 269 63.15 66.25 14.37
C TRP A 269 62.43 65.46 13.27
N THR A 270 61.90 64.28 13.60
CA THR A 270 61.09 63.41 12.73
C THR A 270 59.73 63.21 13.38
N ALA A 271 58.63 63.32 12.63
CA ALA A 271 57.28 63.20 13.18
C ALA A 271 56.92 61.74 13.51
N ASP A 272 56.06 61.56 14.51
CA ASP A 272 55.53 60.26 14.92
C ASP A 272 54.30 59.84 14.04
N PRO A 273 54.03 58.53 13.86
CA PRO A 273 53.00 58.03 12.94
C PRO A 273 51.58 58.00 13.56
N THR A 274 50.56 58.05 12.69
CA THR A 274 49.13 57.98 13.09
C THR A 274 48.33 57.05 12.17
N PHE A 275 47.25 56.47 12.67
CA PHE A 275 46.43 55.42 12.05
C PHE A 275 44.94 55.78 12.01
N THR A 276 44.16 55.08 11.19
CA THR A 276 42.74 55.36 10.92
C THR A 276 41.83 54.16 11.21
N VAL A 277 40.51 54.39 11.20
CA VAL A 277 39.48 53.38 11.49
C VAL A 277 38.43 53.38 10.38
N ALA A 278 38.12 52.20 9.85
CA ALA A 278 37.09 52.01 8.82
C ALA A 278 36.03 50.98 9.25
N TYR A 279 34.78 51.17 8.81
CA TYR A 279 33.69 50.23 9.03
C TYR A 279 33.24 49.59 7.72
N SER A 280 33.04 48.27 7.73
CA SER A 280 32.58 47.48 6.59
C SER A 280 31.20 46.89 6.87
N GLY A 281 30.21 47.20 6.03
CA GLY A 281 28.84 46.67 6.16
C GLY A 281 28.74 45.14 5.97
N ASN A 282 29.81 44.48 5.53
CA ASN A 282 30.03 43.03 5.54
C ASN A 282 28.84 42.20 5.02
N GLY A 283 28.56 42.33 3.72
CA GLY A 283 27.44 41.66 3.07
C GLY A 283 26.08 42.25 3.42
N ASN A 284 26.01 43.54 3.78
CA ASN A 284 24.76 44.29 3.88
C ASN A 284 24.10 44.37 2.48
N THR A 285 22.77 44.32 2.46
CA THR A 285 21.96 44.48 1.24
C THR A 285 21.41 45.89 1.07
N GLY A 286 21.41 46.69 2.15
CA GLY A 286 21.04 48.10 2.12
C GLY A 286 21.84 48.96 3.11
N GLY A 287 21.73 50.28 2.94
CA GLY A 287 22.35 51.28 3.81
C GLY A 287 23.86 51.46 3.62
N THR A 288 24.46 52.12 4.61
CA THR A 288 25.86 52.54 4.61
C THR A 288 26.48 52.31 5.98
N ALA A 289 27.70 51.79 6.04
CA ALA A 289 28.47 51.74 7.28
C ALA A 289 28.76 53.16 7.81
N PRO A 290 28.91 53.36 9.13
CA PRO A 290 29.37 54.63 9.68
C PRO A 290 30.80 54.94 9.22
N VAL A 291 31.21 56.20 9.33
CA VAL A 291 32.55 56.67 8.93
C VAL A 291 33.21 57.30 10.14
N ASP A 292 34.41 56.85 10.49
CA ASP A 292 35.30 57.60 11.36
C ASP A 292 36.15 58.56 10.50
N GLY A 293 36.47 59.72 11.07
CA GLY A 293 37.29 60.75 10.43
C GLY A 293 38.50 61.16 11.28
N LEU A 294 38.70 60.52 12.43
CA LEU A 294 39.81 60.79 13.33
C LEU A 294 41.08 60.04 12.90
N HIS A 295 42.21 60.53 13.38
CA HIS A 295 43.51 59.87 13.28
C HIS A 295 44.02 59.64 14.71
N TYR A 296 44.69 58.52 14.92
CA TYR A 296 45.01 57.99 16.25
C TYR A 296 46.50 57.64 16.36
N GLU A 297 47.11 57.90 17.50
CA GLU A 297 48.45 57.40 17.84
C GLU A 297 48.36 55.98 18.46
N THR A 298 49.47 55.25 18.49
CA THR A 298 49.52 53.90 19.06
C THR A 298 49.11 53.91 20.54
N GLY A 299 48.02 53.21 20.87
CA GLY A 299 47.46 53.13 22.23
C GLY A 299 46.33 54.12 22.55
N ASP A 300 45.94 54.99 21.61
CA ASP A 300 44.70 55.77 21.73
C ASP A 300 43.47 54.87 21.80
N ASN A 301 42.38 55.32 22.42
CA ASN A 301 41.13 54.56 22.49
C ASN A 301 40.14 55.00 21.40
N VAL A 302 40.00 54.18 20.36
CA VAL A 302 38.93 54.26 19.36
C VAL A 302 37.60 53.96 20.03
N ARG A 303 36.54 54.73 19.74
CA ARG A 303 35.19 54.49 20.27
C ARG A 303 34.27 53.94 19.18
N VAL A 304 33.76 52.73 19.39
CA VAL A 304 32.99 51.99 18.39
C VAL A 304 31.65 52.66 18.07
N ALA A 305 31.38 52.93 16.79
CA ALA A 305 30.15 53.53 16.31
C ALA A 305 28.95 52.56 16.33
N GLY A 306 27.74 53.09 16.48
CA GLY A 306 26.49 52.31 16.36
C GLY A 306 26.09 52.03 14.92
N ASN A 307 25.03 51.24 14.74
CA ASN A 307 24.32 51.19 13.45
C ASN A 307 23.43 52.44 13.35
N PRO A 308 23.58 53.30 12.33
CA PRO A 308 22.76 54.51 12.15
C PRO A 308 21.29 54.23 11.74
N GLY A 309 20.85 52.97 11.78
CA GLY A 309 19.48 52.53 11.51
C GLY A 309 19.17 52.28 10.03
N ASN A 310 20.04 52.68 9.11
CA ASN A 310 19.88 52.42 7.68
C ASN A 310 20.65 51.18 7.20
N LEU A 311 21.68 50.72 7.93
CA LEU A 311 22.51 49.58 7.55
C LEU A 311 21.75 48.28 7.83
N VAL A 312 21.39 47.57 6.75
CA VAL A 312 20.50 46.39 6.80
C VAL A 312 21.00 45.26 5.92
N ARG A 313 20.64 44.03 6.28
CA ARG A 313 20.88 42.81 5.51
C ARG A 313 19.64 41.95 5.57
N ASP A 314 19.06 41.63 4.43
CA ASP A 314 17.76 40.95 4.38
C ASP A 314 17.80 39.57 5.08
N GLY A 315 16.76 39.28 5.88
CA GLY A 315 16.69 38.09 6.72
C GLY A 315 17.74 38.02 7.84
N HIS A 316 18.39 39.14 8.21
CA HIS A 316 19.37 39.18 9.29
C HIS A 316 19.20 40.42 10.20
N THR A 317 19.44 40.23 11.49
CA THR A 317 19.52 41.29 12.50
C THR A 317 20.98 41.70 12.73
N PHE A 318 21.25 43.01 12.80
CA PHE A 318 22.58 43.54 13.13
C PHE A 318 22.94 43.24 14.59
N ALA A 319 24.11 42.65 14.83
CA ALA A 319 24.53 42.14 16.14
C ALA A 319 25.70 42.90 16.78
N GLY A 320 26.26 43.92 16.10
CA GLY A 320 27.47 44.63 16.50
C GLY A 320 28.58 44.53 15.45
N TRP A 321 29.80 44.88 15.83
CA TRP A 321 30.99 44.84 14.97
C TRP A 321 31.99 43.75 15.42
N CYS A 322 32.84 43.29 14.52
CA CYS A 322 33.94 42.36 14.82
C CYS A 322 35.19 42.70 13.99
N LEU A 323 36.35 42.20 14.40
CA LEU A 323 37.63 42.41 13.69
C LEU A 323 37.86 41.40 12.55
N ASP A 324 37.07 40.33 12.52
CA ASP A 324 37.15 39.24 11.55
C ASP A 324 36.01 39.38 10.51
N PRO A 325 36.29 39.37 9.19
CA PRO A 325 35.25 39.46 8.15
C PRO A 325 34.29 38.26 8.15
N ASP A 326 34.72 37.07 8.60
CA ASP A 326 33.85 35.89 8.70
C ASP A 326 32.91 35.94 9.94
N GLY A 327 32.92 37.05 10.69
CA GLY A 327 32.06 37.25 11.86
C GLY A 327 32.56 36.52 13.11
N LEU A 328 33.76 35.95 13.09
CA LEU A 328 34.33 35.17 14.18
C LEU A 328 34.90 36.06 15.31
N GLY A 329 35.17 35.46 16.46
CA GLY A 329 35.75 36.15 17.61
C GLY A 329 34.79 37.11 18.35
N ALA A 330 35.38 38.13 18.97
CA ALA A 330 34.69 39.09 19.83
C ALA A 330 33.71 39.98 19.06
N VAL A 331 32.69 40.47 19.77
CA VAL A 331 31.67 41.38 19.24
C VAL A 331 31.71 42.67 20.04
N TYR A 332 31.83 43.79 19.35
CA TYR A 332 31.90 45.14 19.91
C TYR A 332 30.57 45.86 19.67
N ALA A 333 30.02 46.43 20.73
CA ALA A 333 28.78 47.19 20.72
C ALA A 333 29.03 48.68 20.50
N GLU A 334 27.95 49.46 20.33
CA GLU A 334 28.06 50.91 20.29
C GLU A 334 28.65 51.47 21.59
N GLY A 335 29.71 52.27 21.46
CA GLY A 335 30.36 52.96 22.56
C GLY A 335 31.47 52.19 23.26
N ASP A 336 31.74 50.94 22.88
CA ASP A 336 32.91 50.18 23.34
C ASP A 336 34.22 50.90 22.94
N LEU A 337 35.30 50.63 23.68
CA LEU A 337 36.62 51.19 23.43
C LEU A 337 37.59 50.11 22.94
N ILE A 338 38.31 50.41 21.86
CA ILE A 338 39.37 49.56 21.29
C ILE A 338 40.69 50.35 21.29
N PRO A 339 41.78 49.85 21.90
CA PRO A 339 43.08 50.50 21.83
C PRO A 339 43.67 50.37 20.41
N MET A 340 44.14 51.48 19.85
CA MET A 340 44.73 51.53 18.51
C MET A 340 46.08 50.81 18.47
N GLY A 341 46.30 50.06 17.38
CA GLY A 341 47.53 49.31 17.12
C GLY A 341 48.62 50.14 16.45
N SER A 342 49.47 49.45 15.68
CA SER A 342 50.54 50.02 14.84
C SER A 342 50.16 50.17 13.36
N ASP A 343 48.87 49.97 13.03
CA ASP A 343 48.33 49.75 11.69
C ASP A 343 46.85 50.19 11.66
N ASP A 344 46.30 50.46 10.47
CA ASP A 344 44.88 50.85 10.30
C ASP A 344 43.90 49.75 10.75
N LEU A 345 42.78 50.16 11.36
CA LEU A 345 41.77 49.26 11.93
C LEU A 345 40.53 49.14 11.02
N VAL A 346 40.04 47.91 10.78
CA VAL A 346 38.78 47.66 10.09
C VAL A 346 37.80 46.87 10.96
N LEU A 347 36.58 47.39 11.10
CA LEU A 347 35.49 46.77 11.85
C LEU A 347 34.39 46.29 10.89
N PHE A 348 34.12 44.99 10.89
CA PHE A 348 33.15 44.32 10.03
C PHE A 348 31.81 44.14 10.75
N ALA A 349 30.71 44.40 10.06
CA ALA A 349 29.38 44.20 10.63
C ALA A 349 29.11 42.71 10.88
N LYS A 350 28.58 42.39 12.06
CA LYS A 350 28.15 41.04 12.42
C LYS A 350 26.64 40.92 12.31
N TRP A 351 26.21 39.83 11.68
CA TRP A 351 24.82 39.59 11.30
C TRP A 351 24.32 38.26 11.87
N THR A 352 23.23 38.31 12.63
CA THR A 352 22.51 37.12 13.12
C THR A 352 21.37 36.84 12.16
N ALA A 353 21.32 35.65 11.55
CA ALA A 353 20.20 35.27 10.69
C ALA A 353 18.88 35.19 11.48
N ASN A 354 17.80 35.70 10.88
CA ASN A 354 16.47 35.67 11.47
C ASN A 354 15.91 34.24 11.46
N THR A 355 15.12 33.88 12.47
CA THR A 355 14.47 32.55 12.53
C THR A 355 13.19 32.56 11.71
N THR A 356 13.11 31.69 10.72
CA THR A 356 11.93 31.53 9.86
C THR A 356 11.20 30.21 10.13
N PHE A 357 9.91 30.22 9.86
CA PHE A 357 8.96 29.13 10.11
C PHE A 357 8.16 28.82 8.85
N ARG A 358 7.54 27.64 8.80
CA ARG A 358 6.86 27.09 7.62
C ARG A 358 5.40 26.75 7.92
N VAL A 359 4.60 26.77 6.86
CA VAL A 359 3.18 26.39 6.90
C VAL A 359 3.03 25.05 6.20
N ILE A 360 2.67 24.03 6.96
CA ILE A 360 2.62 22.63 6.54
C ILE A 360 1.15 22.25 6.34
N TYR A 361 0.82 21.61 5.23
CA TYR A 361 -0.54 21.12 4.96
C TYR A 361 -0.60 19.60 5.13
N ASP A 362 -1.58 19.13 5.89
CA ASP A 362 -1.81 17.71 6.18
C ASP A 362 -3.19 17.29 5.64
N GLY A 363 -3.24 16.22 4.84
CA GLY A 363 -4.47 15.75 4.20
C GLY A 363 -5.49 15.14 5.16
N ASN A 364 -5.12 14.92 6.42
CA ASN A 364 -5.99 14.56 7.54
C ASN A 364 -6.92 13.37 7.23
N GLY A 365 -6.30 12.25 6.84
CA GLY A 365 -7.00 11.02 6.46
C GLY A 365 -7.56 11.02 5.03
N ASN A 366 -7.02 11.83 4.11
CA ASN A 366 -7.38 11.78 2.70
C ASN A 366 -7.09 10.41 2.07
N THR A 367 -7.95 9.98 1.14
CA THR A 367 -7.82 8.72 0.39
C THR A 367 -7.07 8.92 -0.93
N GLY A 368 -7.00 10.16 -1.44
CA GLY A 368 -6.30 10.49 -2.67
C GLY A 368 -5.94 11.98 -2.80
N GLY A 369 -5.32 12.33 -3.93
CA GLY A 369 -4.76 13.65 -4.20
C GLY A 369 -3.46 13.92 -3.45
N SER A 370 -2.98 15.17 -3.52
CA SER A 370 -1.79 15.63 -2.81
C SER A 370 -2.06 16.93 -2.05
N VAL A 371 -1.48 17.09 -0.85
CA VAL A 371 -1.51 18.36 -0.13
C VAL A 371 -0.81 19.47 -0.93
N PRO A 372 -1.29 20.73 -0.87
CA PRO A 372 -0.56 21.85 -1.45
C PRO A 372 0.72 22.10 -0.64
N VAL A 373 1.78 22.51 -1.31
CA VAL A 373 3.04 22.90 -0.66
C VAL A 373 3.14 24.42 -0.67
N ASP A 374 3.29 25.02 0.51
CA ASP A 374 3.82 26.38 0.61
C ASP A 374 5.35 26.32 0.55
N ALA A 375 5.94 27.09 -0.37
CA ALA A 375 7.39 27.18 -0.56
C ALA A 375 8.00 28.36 0.21
N LEU A 376 7.17 29.24 0.76
CA LEU A 376 7.61 30.41 1.51
C LEU A 376 8.05 30.04 2.93
N HIS A 377 8.96 30.85 3.45
CA HIS A 377 9.46 30.80 4.82
C HIS A 377 9.14 32.16 5.44
N TYR A 378 8.60 32.15 6.66
CA TYR A 378 7.95 33.30 7.28
C TYR A 378 8.62 33.66 8.61
N GLU A 379 8.89 34.94 8.85
CA GLU A 379 9.31 35.45 10.16
C GLU A 379 8.09 35.62 11.09
N THR A 380 8.32 35.81 12.40
CA THR A 380 7.22 36.01 13.35
C THR A 380 6.49 37.32 13.08
N GLY A 381 5.18 37.24 12.84
CA GLY A 381 4.32 38.37 12.48
C GLY A 381 4.04 38.50 10.97
N ASP A 382 4.71 37.75 10.11
CA ASP A 382 4.41 37.74 8.67
C ASP A 382 2.99 37.30 8.36
N THR A 383 2.40 37.84 7.29
CA THR A 383 1.04 37.47 6.87
C THR A 383 1.05 36.28 5.91
N VAL A 384 0.74 35.11 6.44
CA VAL A 384 0.48 33.88 5.68
C VAL A 384 -0.84 34.00 4.92
N ARG A 385 -0.91 33.47 3.70
CA ARG A 385 -2.16 33.31 2.93
C ARG A 385 -2.47 31.84 2.65
N VAL A 386 -3.62 31.37 3.13
CA VAL A 386 -3.98 29.95 3.13
C VAL A 386 -4.31 29.44 1.72
N LEU A 387 -3.66 28.34 1.34
CA LEU A 387 -3.79 27.72 0.02
C LEU A 387 -5.11 26.97 -0.14
N GLY A 388 -5.57 26.80 -1.39
CA GLY A 388 -6.77 26.03 -1.71
C GLY A 388 -6.48 24.54 -1.86
N ASN A 389 -7.51 23.74 -2.17
CA ASN A 389 -7.34 22.34 -2.59
C ASN A 389 -6.80 22.27 -4.04
N GLY A 390 -5.58 22.79 -4.26
CA GLY A 390 -4.95 22.84 -5.58
C GLY A 390 -4.39 21.50 -6.07
N GLY A 391 -4.13 20.56 -5.15
CA GLY A 391 -3.62 19.22 -5.45
C GLY A 391 -4.70 18.12 -5.51
N GLY A 392 -5.98 18.48 -5.57
CA GLY A 392 -7.08 17.54 -5.78
C GLY A 392 -7.25 16.51 -4.66
N LEU A 393 -7.03 16.90 -3.40
CA LEU A 393 -7.32 16.07 -2.22
C LEU A 393 -8.77 15.58 -2.24
N VAL A 394 -8.94 14.28 -2.00
CA VAL A 394 -10.23 13.62 -1.81
C VAL A 394 -10.18 12.72 -0.58
N GLN A 395 -11.32 12.56 0.08
CA GLN A 395 -11.55 11.58 1.12
C GLN A 395 -12.89 10.88 0.82
N ASP A 396 -12.86 9.57 0.67
CA ASP A 396 -14.03 8.79 0.25
C ASP A 396 -15.17 8.94 1.27
N GLY A 397 -16.35 9.36 0.80
CA GLY A 397 -17.50 9.70 1.66
C GLY A 397 -17.52 11.10 2.26
N PHE A 398 -16.58 12.00 1.91
CA PHE A 398 -16.50 13.35 2.48
C PHE A 398 -16.19 14.45 1.44
N SER A 399 -16.70 15.65 1.71
CA SER A 399 -16.41 16.88 0.97
C SER A 399 -15.36 17.73 1.70
N PHE A 400 -14.41 18.30 0.96
CA PHE A 400 -13.42 19.25 1.49
C PHE A 400 -14.07 20.61 1.74
N VAL A 401 -14.00 21.11 2.99
CA VAL A 401 -14.60 22.40 3.40
C VAL A 401 -13.55 23.49 3.60
N GLY A 402 -12.31 23.12 3.90
CA GLY A 402 -11.20 24.05 4.15
C GLY A 402 -10.09 23.38 4.94
N TRP A 403 -9.32 24.18 5.68
CA TRP A 403 -8.26 23.74 6.58
C TRP A 403 -8.60 24.06 8.03
N ASN A 404 -8.01 23.37 8.99
CA ASN A 404 -8.17 23.60 10.41
C ASN A 404 -6.82 23.55 11.15
N THR A 405 -6.66 24.34 12.22
CA THR A 405 -5.44 24.32 13.06
C THR A 405 -5.33 23.11 13.99
N ALA A 406 -6.32 22.20 14.00
CA ALA A 406 -6.29 20.94 14.73
C ALA A 406 -6.88 19.80 13.88
N ALA A 407 -6.30 18.60 13.97
CA ALA A 407 -6.71 17.43 13.18
C ALA A 407 -8.14 16.96 13.47
N ASP A 408 -8.61 17.15 14.71
CA ASP A 408 -9.98 16.84 15.14
C ASP A 408 -11.03 17.89 14.70
N GLY A 409 -10.59 18.97 14.03
CA GLY A 409 -11.46 20.05 13.57
C GLY A 409 -11.92 21.03 14.65
N THR A 410 -11.44 20.92 15.90
CA THR A 410 -11.80 21.83 17.01
C THR A 410 -11.13 23.20 16.94
N GLY A 411 -10.06 23.32 16.15
CA GLY A 411 -9.29 24.54 15.95
C GLY A 411 -9.97 25.55 15.02
N THR A 412 -9.22 26.60 14.66
CA THR A 412 -9.71 27.65 13.75
C THR A 412 -9.78 27.11 12.33
N THR A 413 -10.93 27.27 11.67
CA THR A 413 -11.09 26.89 10.25
C THR A 413 -10.70 28.04 9.33
N TYR A 414 -9.86 27.76 8.34
CA TYR A 414 -9.48 28.68 7.27
C TYR A 414 -9.91 28.14 5.90
N THR A 415 -10.46 29.02 5.08
CA THR A 415 -10.82 28.75 3.67
C THR A 415 -9.81 29.40 2.72
N PHE A 416 -9.86 29.01 1.44
CA PHE A 416 -8.90 29.48 0.44
C PHE A 416 -8.78 31.00 0.39
N GLY A 417 -7.53 31.49 0.47
CA GLY A 417 -7.20 32.90 0.31
C GLY A 417 -7.40 33.76 1.55
N GLN A 418 -7.93 33.22 2.66
CA GLN A 418 -7.87 33.86 3.98
C GLN A 418 -6.42 33.92 4.51
N THR A 419 -6.19 34.77 5.51
CA THR A 419 -4.84 35.09 6.01
C THR A 419 -4.75 35.00 7.53
N PHE A 420 -3.56 34.67 8.04
CA PHE A 420 -3.23 34.74 9.47
C PHE A 420 -1.79 35.24 9.67
N ALA A 421 -1.47 35.73 10.87
CA ALA A 421 -0.12 36.17 11.22
C ALA A 421 0.72 35.01 11.77
N MET A 422 1.94 34.84 11.29
CA MET A 422 2.79 33.70 11.66
C MET A 422 3.31 33.80 13.11
N GLY A 423 3.27 32.68 13.82
CA GLY A 423 3.80 32.56 15.18
C GLY A 423 5.29 32.24 15.22
N GLY A 424 5.83 32.07 16.43
CA GLY A 424 7.21 31.63 16.67
C GLY A 424 7.42 30.12 16.52
N GLY A 425 6.86 29.50 15.48
CA GLY A 425 6.92 28.05 15.25
C GLY A 425 6.20 27.62 13.96
N ASP A 426 6.60 26.48 13.39
CA ASP A 426 5.92 25.88 12.22
C ASP A 426 4.44 25.60 12.51
N VAL A 427 3.56 25.86 11.54
CA VAL A 427 2.10 25.72 11.69
C VAL A 427 1.59 24.63 10.75
N THR A 428 0.99 23.57 11.31
CA THR A 428 0.29 22.54 10.52
C THR A 428 -1.19 22.89 10.36
N LEU A 429 -1.67 22.85 9.11
CA LEU A 429 -3.06 23.02 8.71
C LEU A 429 -3.60 21.68 8.19
N PHE A 430 -4.55 21.11 8.93
CA PHE A 430 -5.17 19.83 8.65
C PHE A 430 -6.40 20.01 7.76
N ALA A 431 -6.59 19.17 6.74
CA ALA A 431 -7.77 19.22 5.88
C ALA A 431 -9.04 19.01 6.71
N ARG A 432 -10.03 19.88 6.52
CA ARG A 432 -11.32 19.80 7.20
C ARG A 432 -12.37 19.26 6.25
N TRP A 433 -12.83 18.07 6.60
CA TRP A 433 -13.80 17.28 5.85
C TRP A 433 -15.21 17.43 6.43
N THR A 434 -16.24 17.11 5.65
CA THR A 434 -17.63 16.99 6.12
C THR A 434 -18.29 15.85 5.36
N SER A 435 -18.96 14.95 6.08
CA SER A 435 -19.57 13.74 5.54
C SER A 435 -20.56 14.05 4.44
N ASN A 436 -20.43 13.38 3.30
CA ASN A 436 -21.40 13.47 2.22
C ASN A 436 -22.74 12.85 2.70
N PRO A 437 -23.89 13.45 2.38
CA PRO A 437 -25.18 12.83 2.63
C PRO A 437 -25.30 11.52 1.85
N THR A 438 -25.89 10.52 2.47
CA THR A 438 -26.16 9.21 1.87
C THR A 438 -27.62 8.83 2.03
N TRP A 439 -28.09 7.94 1.15
CA TRP A 439 -29.49 7.55 1.03
C TRP A 439 -29.62 6.04 0.82
N THR A 440 -30.74 5.46 1.26
CA THR A 440 -31.03 4.03 1.13
C THR A 440 -31.93 3.73 -0.07
N VAL A 441 -31.84 2.50 -0.58
CA VAL A 441 -32.86 1.92 -1.47
C VAL A 441 -33.60 0.82 -0.72
N THR A 442 -34.93 0.90 -0.69
CA THR A 442 -35.80 -0.06 -0.02
C THR A 442 -36.75 -0.75 -1.00
N TYR A 443 -37.19 -1.95 -0.63
CA TYR A 443 -38.02 -2.82 -1.46
C TYR A 443 -39.33 -3.12 -0.75
N ASP A 444 -40.44 -3.08 -1.49
CA ASP A 444 -41.79 -3.31 -1.01
C ASP A 444 -42.45 -4.43 -1.82
N GLY A 445 -42.96 -5.48 -1.14
CA GLY A 445 -43.54 -6.65 -1.80
C GLY A 445 -44.86 -6.38 -2.53
N ASN A 446 -45.46 -5.20 -2.35
CA ASN A 446 -46.58 -4.67 -3.12
C ASN A 446 -47.75 -5.65 -3.26
N GLY A 447 -48.33 -6.03 -2.11
CA GLY A 447 -49.42 -6.99 -2.04
C GLY A 447 -48.99 -8.44 -2.26
N ASN A 448 -47.78 -8.81 -1.81
CA ASN A 448 -47.34 -10.20 -1.70
C ASN A 448 -48.03 -10.90 -0.52
N ASP A 449 -48.13 -12.23 -0.59
CA ASP A 449 -48.71 -13.08 0.46
C ASP A 449 -47.69 -14.05 1.08
N GLY A 450 -46.51 -14.21 0.48
CA GLY A 450 -45.41 -14.98 1.03
C GLY A 450 -44.01 -14.43 0.71
N GLY A 451 -43.00 -15.03 1.34
CA GLY A 451 -41.60 -14.64 1.24
C GLY A 451 -41.27 -13.31 1.92
N ALA A 452 -40.08 -12.80 1.63
CA ALA A 452 -39.57 -11.53 2.15
C ALA A 452 -39.05 -10.62 1.02
N VAL A 453 -39.07 -9.31 1.27
CA VAL A 453 -38.37 -8.34 0.42
C VAL A 453 -36.85 -8.51 0.56
N PRO A 454 -36.07 -8.32 -0.53
CA PRO A 454 -34.62 -8.27 -0.41
C PRO A 454 -34.22 -7.02 0.39
N VAL A 455 -33.23 -7.16 1.26
CA VAL A 455 -32.70 -6.05 2.07
C VAL A 455 -31.38 -5.60 1.45
N ASP A 456 -31.34 -4.34 1.03
CA ASP A 456 -30.08 -3.64 0.77
C ASP A 456 -29.60 -3.00 2.08
N ALA A 457 -28.38 -3.36 2.50
CA ALA A 457 -27.75 -2.80 3.70
C ALA A 457 -26.85 -1.61 3.38
N THR A 458 -26.75 -1.22 2.10
CA THR A 458 -25.85 -0.18 1.61
C THR A 458 -26.49 1.20 1.73
N ASN A 459 -25.70 2.18 2.16
CA ASN A 459 -26.05 3.60 2.05
C ASN A 459 -25.27 4.17 0.87
N TYR A 460 -25.95 4.87 -0.04
CA TYR A 460 -25.39 5.33 -1.31
C TYR A 460 -25.23 6.85 -1.35
N GLU A 461 -24.14 7.32 -1.94
CA GLU A 461 -23.90 8.73 -2.27
C GLU A 461 -24.56 9.13 -3.60
N GLN A 462 -24.73 10.43 -3.83
CA GLN A 462 -25.41 10.95 -5.03
C GLN A 462 -24.67 10.55 -6.31
N GLY A 463 -25.39 9.96 -7.25
CA GLY A 463 -24.83 9.50 -8.53
C GLY A 463 -24.10 8.15 -8.47
N GLN A 464 -23.97 7.50 -7.31
CA GLN A 464 -23.54 6.10 -7.26
C GLN A 464 -24.57 5.20 -7.97
N MET A 465 -24.09 4.16 -8.65
CA MET A 465 -24.95 3.18 -9.33
C MET A 465 -25.35 2.07 -8.36
N VAL A 466 -26.58 2.13 -7.86
CA VAL A 466 -27.24 1.04 -7.15
C VAL A 466 -27.49 -0.11 -8.13
N THR A 467 -27.27 -1.34 -7.71
CA THR A 467 -27.64 -2.53 -8.49
C THR A 467 -28.94 -3.09 -7.94
N VAL A 468 -30.01 -3.03 -8.72
CA VAL A 468 -31.36 -3.43 -8.27
C VAL A 468 -31.39 -4.92 -7.96
N LEU A 469 -31.78 -5.27 -6.72
CA LEU A 469 -31.71 -6.63 -6.20
C LEU A 469 -32.72 -7.56 -6.88
N GLY A 470 -32.39 -8.85 -6.97
CA GLY A 470 -33.31 -9.87 -7.45
C GLY A 470 -34.36 -10.27 -6.43
N ASN A 471 -35.31 -11.11 -6.84
CA ASN A 471 -36.20 -11.81 -5.92
C ASN A 471 -35.43 -12.92 -5.18
N THR A 472 -34.63 -12.54 -4.18
CA THR A 472 -33.79 -13.45 -3.39
C THR A 472 -34.45 -13.90 -2.08
N GLY A 473 -35.50 -13.20 -1.62
CA GLY A 473 -36.25 -13.53 -0.41
C GLY A 473 -37.40 -14.52 -0.64
N ASN A 474 -37.43 -15.23 -1.77
CA ASN A 474 -38.51 -16.13 -2.21
C ASN A 474 -39.89 -15.45 -2.15
N LEU A 475 -39.94 -14.20 -2.58
CA LEU A 475 -41.07 -13.29 -2.53
C LEU A 475 -42.14 -13.77 -3.52
N VAL A 476 -43.33 -14.13 -3.03
CA VAL A 476 -44.41 -14.73 -3.82
C VAL A 476 -45.74 -14.02 -3.61
N ARG A 477 -46.59 -14.09 -4.63
CA ARG A 477 -47.96 -13.59 -4.64
C ARG A 477 -48.82 -14.59 -5.42
N THR A 478 -49.74 -15.28 -4.75
CA THR A 478 -50.57 -16.33 -5.35
C THR A 478 -51.35 -15.80 -6.57
N GLY A 479 -51.25 -16.49 -7.70
CA GLY A 479 -51.85 -16.07 -8.98
C GLY A 479 -51.07 -15.01 -9.76
N PHE A 480 -49.83 -14.67 -9.38
CA PHE A 480 -49.02 -13.67 -10.08
C PHE A 480 -47.55 -14.07 -10.25
N THR A 481 -47.00 -13.80 -11.44
CA THR A 481 -45.58 -13.88 -11.72
C THR A 481 -44.89 -12.56 -11.39
N PHE A 482 -43.74 -12.62 -10.70
CA PHE A 482 -42.86 -11.48 -10.45
C PHE A 482 -42.10 -11.08 -11.74
N VAL A 483 -42.23 -9.82 -12.17
CA VAL A 483 -41.63 -9.31 -13.42
C VAL A 483 -40.44 -8.37 -13.16
N GLY A 484 -40.36 -7.75 -11.99
CA GLY A 484 -39.31 -6.80 -11.63
C GLY A 484 -39.77 -5.82 -10.56
N TRP A 485 -39.05 -4.70 -10.44
CA TRP A 485 -39.30 -3.67 -9.43
C TRP A 485 -39.73 -2.36 -10.07
N CYS A 486 -40.92 -1.86 -9.75
CA CYS A 486 -41.45 -0.60 -10.25
C CYS A 486 -41.04 0.59 -9.37
N SER A 487 -40.83 1.76 -9.97
CA SER A 487 -40.64 3.02 -9.25
C SER A 487 -41.91 3.59 -8.59
N THR A 488 -43.07 2.94 -8.75
CA THR A 488 -44.35 3.35 -8.15
C THR A 488 -45.19 2.13 -7.76
N ALA A 489 -45.98 2.24 -6.68
CA ALA A 489 -46.78 1.12 -6.15
C ALA A 489 -47.91 0.67 -7.09
N ASP A 490 -48.48 1.61 -7.88
CA ASP A 490 -49.51 1.37 -8.88
C ASP A 490 -49.01 0.64 -10.15
N GLY A 491 -47.70 0.40 -10.26
CA GLY A 491 -47.07 -0.28 -11.39
C GLY A 491 -46.92 0.57 -12.66
N THR A 492 -47.30 1.86 -12.66
CA THR A 492 -47.23 2.72 -13.86
C THR A 492 -45.84 3.29 -14.14
N GLY A 493 -44.98 3.34 -13.13
CA GLY A 493 -43.60 3.83 -13.22
C GLY A 493 -42.62 2.93 -13.96
N TYR A 494 -41.36 3.36 -14.01
CA TYR A 494 -40.29 2.60 -14.67
C TYR A 494 -40.11 1.25 -13.96
N THR A 495 -39.95 0.18 -14.73
CA THR A 495 -39.76 -1.18 -14.22
C THR A 495 -38.31 -1.61 -14.39
N TYR A 496 -37.60 -1.73 -13.27
CA TYR A 496 -36.24 -2.21 -13.19
C TYR A 496 -36.21 -3.74 -13.13
N LEU A 497 -35.36 -4.36 -13.95
CA LEU A 497 -35.09 -5.78 -13.87
C LEU A 497 -34.00 -6.07 -12.81
N PRO A 498 -33.99 -7.29 -12.21
CA PRO A 498 -32.88 -7.75 -11.37
C PRO A 498 -31.52 -7.54 -12.04
N GLY A 499 -30.57 -6.94 -11.32
CA GLY A 499 -29.23 -6.61 -11.83
C GLY A 499 -29.14 -5.34 -12.67
N GLN A 500 -30.26 -4.65 -12.98
CA GLN A 500 -30.21 -3.34 -13.65
C GLN A 500 -29.62 -2.28 -12.71
N GLN A 501 -28.86 -1.33 -13.27
CA GLN A 501 -28.33 -0.19 -12.51
C GLN A 501 -29.32 0.99 -12.42
N LEU A 502 -29.31 1.64 -11.26
CA LEU A 502 -30.09 2.81 -10.87
C LEU A 502 -29.13 3.88 -10.31
N PRO A 503 -28.98 5.06 -10.94
CA PRO A 503 -28.18 6.14 -10.37
C PRO A 503 -28.90 6.78 -9.18
N MET A 504 -28.22 6.89 -8.04
CA MET A 504 -28.84 7.39 -6.81
C MET A 504 -29.10 8.91 -6.85
N GLY A 505 -30.30 9.31 -6.42
CA GLY A 505 -30.72 10.72 -6.33
C GLY A 505 -30.29 11.41 -5.05
N THR A 506 -31.01 12.49 -4.68
CA THR A 506 -30.81 13.27 -3.44
C THR A 506 -31.85 12.93 -2.37
N ALA A 507 -32.45 11.74 -2.43
CA ALA A 507 -33.49 11.25 -1.52
C ALA A 507 -33.49 9.71 -1.51
N PRO A 508 -34.01 9.05 -0.46
CA PRO A 508 -34.17 7.59 -0.45
C PRO A 508 -35.14 7.14 -1.55
N VAL A 509 -34.93 5.94 -2.08
CA VAL A 509 -35.77 5.36 -3.14
C VAL A 509 -36.48 4.12 -2.61
N GLN A 510 -37.80 4.05 -2.77
CA GLN A 510 -38.56 2.82 -2.53
C GLN A 510 -38.99 2.23 -3.88
N LEU A 511 -38.75 0.94 -4.06
CA LEU A 511 -39.15 0.18 -5.25
C LEU A 511 -40.19 -0.88 -4.88
N PHE A 512 -41.21 -1.04 -5.71
CA PHE A 512 -42.39 -1.86 -5.45
C PHE A 512 -42.42 -3.07 -6.38
N ALA A 513 -42.67 -4.27 -5.85
CA ALA A 513 -42.72 -5.48 -6.68
C ALA A 513 -43.79 -5.35 -7.78
N LYS A 514 -43.41 -5.65 -9.02
CA LYS A 514 -44.31 -5.60 -10.18
C LYS A 514 -44.74 -7.01 -10.55
N TRP A 515 -46.05 -7.20 -10.48
CA TRP A 515 -46.72 -8.47 -10.64
C TRP A 515 -47.49 -8.49 -11.97
N THR A 516 -47.47 -9.63 -12.67
CA THR A 516 -48.38 -9.90 -13.80
C THR A 516 -49.23 -11.12 -13.44
N SER A 517 -50.55 -11.01 -13.61
CA SER A 517 -51.49 -12.10 -13.31
C SER A 517 -51.22 -13.31 -14.19
N ASN A 518 -51.18 -14.49 -13.60
CA ASN A 518 -51.04 -15.74 -14.32
C ASN A 518 -52.33 -16.01 -15.12
N PRO A 519 -52.24 -16.53 -16.36
CA PRO A 519 -53.43 -16.90 -17.13
C PRO A 519 -54.09 -18.13 -16.50
N THR A 520 -55.41 -18.07 -16.32
CA THR A 520 -56.21 -19.20 -15.87
C THR A 520 -57.08 -19.75 -16.99
N TYR A 521 -57.40 -21.03 -16.89
CA TYR A 521 -58.15 -21.82 -17.87
C TYR A 521 -59.33 -22.50 -17.17
N VAL A 522 -60.31 -22.95 -17.96
CA VAL A 522 -61.50 -23.66 -17.45
C VAL A 522 -61.65 -25.04 -18.11
N VAL A 523 -62.26 -25.96 -17.37
CA VAL A 523 -62.66 -27.29 -17.84
C VAL A 523 -64.18 -27.31 -17.99
N MET A 524 -64.65 -27.84 -19.11
CA MET A 524 -66.07 -27.93 -19.44
C MET A 524 -66.44 -29.38 -19.77
N TYR A 525 -67.71 -29.73 -19.63
CA TYR A 525 -68.22 -31.08 -19.85
C TYR A 525 -69.26 -31.12 -20.96
N ASN A 526 -69.29 -32.21 -21.74
CA ASN A 526 -70.19 -32.41 -22.88
C ASN A 526 -70.79 -33.82 -22.84
N GLY A 527 -72.13 -33.93 -22.80
CA GLY A 527 -72.85 -35.20 -22.63
C GLY A 527 -72.72 -36.19 -23.81
N ASN A 528 -72.16 -35.73 -24.94
CA ASN A 528 -71.69 -36.55 -26.07
C ASN A 528 -72.71 -37.60 -26.54
N LEU A 529 -73.74 -37.12 -27.26
CA LEU A 529 -74.89 -37.92 -27.72
C LEU A 529 -75.74 -38.47 -26.56
N ASP A 530 -75.82 -37.74 -25.45
CA ASP A 530 -76.80 -37.98 -24.40
C ASP A 530 -78.23 -37.77 -24.89
N THR A 531 -79.17 -38.40 -24.19
CA THR A 531 -80.62 -38.33 -24.46
C THR A 531 -81.41 -37.68 -23.32
N GLY A 532 -80.71 -37.16 -22.30
CA GLY A 532 -81.29 -36.54 -21.12
C GLY A 532 -80.30 -36.45 -19.96
N GLY A 533 -80.68 -35.71 -18.93
CA GLY A 533 -79.82 -35.31 -17.81
C GLY A 533 -79.18 -33.94 -18.04
N SER A 534 -78.07 -33.67 -17.37
CA SER A 534 -77.26 -32.48 -17.58
C SER A 534 -75.78 -32.76 -17.31
N VAL A 535 -74.88 -32.08 -18.02
CA VAL A 535 -73.44 -32.14 -17.74
C VAL A 535 -73.11 -31.53 -16.36
N PRO A 536 -72.09 -32.02 -15.65
CA PRO A 536 -71.59 -31.34 -14.46
C PRO A 536 -70.92 -30.01 -14.85
N VAL A 537 -70.90 -29.06 -13.91
CA VAL A 537 -70.26 -27.76 -14.09
C VAL A 537 -69.08 -27.66 -13.12
N ASP A 538 -67.90 -27.45 -13.67
CA ASP A 538 -66.71 -27.12 -12.89
C ASP A 538 -66.73 -25.62 -12.55
N PRO A 539 -66.72 -25.23 -11.26
CA PRO A 539 -66.70 -23.83 -10.85
C PRO A 539 -65.29 -23.21 -10.84
N ASN A 540 -64.24 -23.99 -11.13
CA ASN A 540 -62.86 -23.59 -10.87
C ASN A 540 -62.16 -22.93 -12.08
N ASN A 541 -61.21 -22.06 -11.77
CA ASN A 541 -60.25 -21.50 -12.71
C ASN A 541 -58.86 -22.05 -12.39
N TYR A 542 -58.26 -22.77 -13.32
CA TYR A 542 -56.99 -23.49 -13.12
C TYR A 542 -55.82 -22.74 -13.75
N GLU A 543 -54.69 -22.63 -13.04
CA GLU A 543 -53.42 -22.18 -13.63
C GLU A 543 -52.71 -23.34 -14.35
N LEU A 544 -51.80 -23.03 -15.27
CA LEU A 544 -51.01 -24.02 -16.02
C LEU A 544 -50.30 -24.99 -15.06
N GLY A 545 -50.53 -26.29 -15.21
CA GLY A 545 -49.95 -27.32 -14.36
C GLY A 545 -50.63 -27.52 -12.99
N SER A 546 -51.79 -26.92 -12.75
CA SER A 546 -52.63 -27.26 -11.59
C SER A 546 -53.29 -28.62 -11.78
N ASP A 547 -53.50 -29.39 -10.71
CA ASP A 547 -54.34 -30.59 -10.74
C ASP A 547 -55.81 -30.22 -10.96
N VAL A 548 -56.41 -30.78 -12.01
CA VAL A 548 -57.87 -30.86 -12.22
C VAL A 548 -58.36 -32.19 -11.63
N THR A 549 -59.52 -32.20 -10.98
CA THR A 549 -60.20 -33.41 -10.53
C THR A 549 -61.44 -33.64 -11.38
N VAL A 550 -61.59 -34.83 -11.97
CA VAL A 550 -62.67 -35.15 -12.90
C VAL A 550 -63.98 -35.39 -12.14
N LEU A 551 -65.00 -34.59 -12.45
CA LEU A 551 -66.32 -34.67 -11.83
C LEU A 551 -67.08 -35.93 -12.31
N GLY A 552 -67.71 -36.66 -11.38
CA GLY A 552 -68.62 -37.76 -11.74
C GLY A 552 -69.90 -37.31 -12.45
N ASN A 553 -70.73 -38.27 -12.86
CA ASN A 553 -72.02 -38.03 -13.52
C ASN A 553 -73.12 -37.51 -12.55
N THR A 554 -72.87 -36.37 -11.90
CA THR A 554 -73.72 -35.79 -10.86
C THR A 554 -75.05 -35.23 -11.41
N GLY A 555 -75.07 -34.84 -12.68
CA GLY A 555 -76.27 -34.36 -13.39
C GLY A 555 -77.11 -35.47 -14.03
N ASN A 556 -76.84 -36.74 -13.74
CA ASN A 556 -77.61 -37.90 -14.21
C ASN A 556 -77.78 -37.96 -15.74
N LEU A 557 -76.70 -37.75 -16.49
CA LEU A 557 -76.67 -38.00 -17.93
C LEU A 557 -77.10 -39.43 -18.24
N VAL A 558 -77.98 -39.58 -19.23
CA VAL A 558 -78.50 -40.87 -19.71
C VAL A 558 -78.52 -40.93 -21.23
N ARG A 559 -78.06 -42.04 -21.79
CA ARG A 559 -78.14 -42.36 -23.23
C ARG A 559 -78.85 -43.70 -23.42
N ALA A 560 -80.02 -43.68 -24.06
CA ALA A 560 -80.83 -44.89 -24.22
C ALA A 560 -80.06 -46.04 -24.88
N GLY A 561 -79.98 -47.20 -24.20
CA GLY A 561 -79.22 -48.39 -24.64
C GLY A 561 -77.74 -48.42 -24.21
N TYR A 562 -77.27 -47.43 -23.45
CA TYR A 562 -75.87 -47.33 -23.01
C TYR A 562 -75.77 -47.02 -21.51
N SER A 563 -74.71 -47.50 -20.87
CA SER A 563 -74.26 -47.06 -19.55
C SER A 563 -73.17 -45.99 -19.68
N PHE A 564 -73.12 -45.07 -18.71
CA PHE A 564 -72.06 -44.07 -18.63
C PHE A 564 -70.76 -44.73 -18.15
N GLY A 565 -69.69 -44.61 -18.92
CA GLY A 565 -68.40 -45.29 -18.68
C GLY A 565 -67.25 -44.38 -18.22
N GLY A 566 -67.48 -43.07 -18.10
CA GLY A 566 -66.46 -42.08 -17.74
C GLY A 566 -66.42 -40.89 -18.70
N TRP A 567 -65.31 -40.16 -18.69
CA TRP A 567 -65.07 -38.97 -19.52
C TRP A 567 -63.79 -39.12 -20.35
N CYS A 568 -63.75 -38.54 -21.55
CA CYS A 568 -62.61 -38.59 -22.46
C CYS A 568 -62.28 -37.18 -22.99
N MET A 569 -61.04 -36.93 -23.44
CA MET A 569 -60.60 -35.58 -23.88
C MET A 569 -60.96 -35.21 -25.34
N ASP A 570 -61.50 -36.15 -26.11
CA ASP A 570 -61.86 -36.01 -27.53
C ASP A 570 -63.24 -36.62 -27.80
N PRO A 571 -64.10 -36.05 -28.68
CA PRO A 571 -65.46 -36.56 -28.92
C PRO A 571 -65.57 -38.06 -29.26
N ASP A 572 -64.58 -38.64 -29.94
CA ASP A 572 -64.62 -40.04 -30.38
C ASP A 572 -64.19 -41.02 -29.25
N CYS A 573 -63.72 -40.52 -28.10
CA CYS A 573 -63.23 -41.28 -26.94
C CYS A 573 -62.23 -42.41 -27.29
N LEU A 574 -61.32 -42.17 -28.22
CA LEU A 574 -60.28 -43.15 -28.62
C LEU A 574 -59.07 -43.20 -27.68
N ASP A 575 -58.93 -42.19 -26.81
CA ASP A 575 -57.85 -42.03 -25.83
C ASP A 575 -58.27 -42.51 -24.42
N VAL A 576 -57.53 -42.08 -23.38
CA VAL A 576 -57.80 -42.42 -21.97
C VAL A 576 -59.20 -41.96 -21.54
N VAL A 577 -59.93 -42.88 -20.90
CA VAL A 577 -61.20 -42.60 -20.22
C VAL A 577 -60.95 -42.41 -18.72
N TYR A 578 -61.21 -41.21 -18.25
CA TYR A 578 -61.14 -40.78 -16.85
C TYR A 578 -62.43 -41.11 -16.11
N GLN A 579 -62.30 -41.60 -14.88
CA GLN A 579 -63.39 -41.83 -13.95
C GLN A 579 -63.67 -40.60 -13.07
N ALA A 580 -64.67 -40.69 -12.20
CA ALA A 580 -64.83 -39.70 -11.13
C ALA A 580 -63.61 -39.73 -10.19
N ASP A 581 -63.22 -38.55 -9.70
CA ASP A 581 -62.10 -38.32 -8.78
C ASP A 581 -60.68 -38.61 -9.34
N ASP A 582 -60.55 -39.06 -10.60
CA ASP A 582 -59.26 -39.07 -11.32
C ASP A 582 -58.71 -37.65 -11.49
N THR A 583 -57.37 -37.51 -11.55
CA THR A 583 -56.71 -36.20 -11.76
C THR A 583 -55.81 -36.13 -12.98
N PHE A 584 -55.68 -34.92 -13.53
CA PHE A 584 -54.71 -34.59 -14.58
C PHE A 584 -54.21 -33.14 -14.45
N LEU A 585 -53.04 -32.84 -15.01
CA LEU A 585 -52.45 -31.50 -14.97
C LEU A 585 -53.05 -30.60 -16.06
N MET A 586 -53.50 -29.40 -15.69
CA MET A 586 -54.13 -28.48 -16.63
C MET A 586 -53.14 -27.94 -17.68
N GLY A 587 -53.56 -27.95 -18.95
CA GLY A 587 -52.78 -27.44 -20.08
C GLY A 587 -52.80 -25.92 -20.24
N ALA A 588 -52.21 -25.43 -21.32
CA ALA A 588 -52.14 -23.99 -21.65
C ALA A 588 -53.36 -23.48 -22.44
N ALA A 589 -54.52 -24.12 -22.27
CA ALA A 589 -55.79 -23.80 -22.94
C ALA A 589 -56.97 -24.38 -22.16
N ASN A 590 -58.18 -23.85 -22.41
CA ASN A 590 -59.42 -24.44 -21.89
C ASN A 590 -59.65 -25.84 -22.49
N LEU A 591 -60.24 -26.74 -21.69
CA LEU A 591 -60.50 -28.14 -22.09
C LEU A 591 -61.99 -28.45 -22.10
N VAL A 592 -62.40 -29.39 -22.96
CA VAL A 592 -63.73 -30.02 -22.93
C VAL A 592 -63.55 -31.51 -22.71
N LEU A 593 -64.28 -32.08 -21.75
CA LEU A 593 -64.38 -33.51 -21.52
C LEU A 593 -65.73 -34.04 -22.04
N TYR A 594 -65.69 -35.12 -22.80
CA TYR A 594 -66.83 -35.73 -23.49
C TYR A 594 -67.23 -37.04 -22.80
N ALA A 595 -68.53 -37.30 -22.66
CA ALA A 595 -69.00 -38.52 -22.00
C ALA A 595 -68.68 -39.77 -22.83
N TYR A 596 -68.17 -40.81 -22.18
CA TYR A 596 -67.96 -42.13 -22.74
C TYR A 596 -69.16 -43.04 -22.45
N TRP A 597 -69.60 -43.80 -23.46
CA TRP A 597 -70.85 -44.55 -23.42
C TRP A 597 -70.64 -46.00 -23.86
N VAL A 598 -70.93 -46.95 -22.96
CA VAL A 598 -70.77 -48.40 -23.19
C VAL A 598 -72.12 -49.03 -23.51
N PRO A 599 -72.30 -49.79 -24.61
CA PRO A 599 -73.57 -50.46 -24.91
C PRO A 599 -73.99 -51.45 -23.83
N VAL A 600 -75.29 -51.49 -23.50
CA VAL A 600 -75.86 -52.50 -22.60
C VAL A 600 -76.27 -53.74 -23.42
N PRO A 601 -75.79 -54.95 -23.10
CA PRO A 601 -76.19 -56.17 -23.81
C PRO A 601 -77.62 -56.59 -23.46
N VAL A 602 -78.26 -57.30 -24.38
CA VAL A 602 -79.59 -57.91 -24.22
C VAL A 602 -79.60 -59.34 -24.75
N TYR A 603 -80.46 -60.17 -24.17
CA TYR A 603 -80.57 -61.61 -24.38
C TYR A 603 -82.03 -62.03 -24.63
N THR A 604 -82.23 -63.24 -25.13
CA THR A 604 -83.53 -63.77 -25.58
C THR A 604 -83.87 -65.12 -24.94
N VAL A 605 -85.15 -65.47 -24.94
CA VAL A 605 -85.66 -66.78 -24.50
C VAL A 605 -86.27 -67.50 -25.69
N THR A 606 -86.03 -68.80 -25.79
CA THR A 606 -86.54 -69.67 -26.87
C THR A 606 -87.16 -70.93 -26.30
N TYR A 607 -88.12 -71.50 -27.01
CA TYR A 607 -88.84 -72.71 -26.60
C TYR A 607 -88.64 -73.83 -27.62
N ASP A 608 -88.46 -75.05 -27.13
CA ASP A 608 -88.13 -76.24 -27.91
C ASP A 608 -89.05 -77.41 -27.53
N GLY A 609 -89.68 -78.03 -28.54
CA GLY A 609 -90.72 -79.04 -28.35
C GLY A 609 -90.26 -80.38 -27.77
N ASN A 610 -88.94 -80.61 -27.71
CA ASN A 610 -88.28 -81.74 -27.08
C ASN A 610 -88.94 -83.11 -27.35
N GLY A 611 -89.13 -83.44 -28.64
CA GLY A 611 -89.79 -84.69 -29.05
C GLY A 611 -91.32 -84.61 -29.14
N ASP A 612 -91.86 -83.43 -29.45
CA ASP A 612 -93.24 -83.28 -29.91
C ASP A 612 -93.49 -84.00 -31.23
N THR A 613 -94.70 -84.52 -31.42
CA THR A 613 -95.19 -85.08 -32.69
C THR A 613 -96.25 -84.20 -33.35
N GLY A 614 -96.65 -83.12 -32.69
CA GLY A 614 -97.51 -82.07 -33.24
C GLY A 614 -97.78 -80.94 -32.26
N GLY A 615 -98.34 -79.85 -32.78
CA GLY A 615 -98.58 -78.60 -32.05
C GLY A 615 -97.63 -77.49 -32.49
N ALA A 616 -97.39 -76.51 -31.62
CA ALA A 616 -96.36 -75.49 -31.81
C ALA A 616 -95.85 -74.97 -30.46
N VAL A 617 -94.56 -74.68 -30.37
CA VAL A 617 -93.95 -74.00 -29.23
C VAL A 617 -94.42 -72.53 -29.13
N PRO A 618 -94.52 -71.96 -27.92
CA PRO A 618 -94.74 -70.51 -27.76
C PRO A 618 -93.52 -69.72 -28.25
N VAL A 619 -93.73 -68.43 -28.53
CA VAL A 619 -92.70 -67.52 -29.00
C VAL A 619 -92.62 -66.33 -28.05
N ASP A 620 -91.51 -66.20 -27.34
CA ASP A 620 -91.16 -64.96 -26.65
C ASP A 620 -90.63 -63.95 -27.68
N GLY A 621 -91.12 -62.72 -27.61
CA GLY A 621 -90.74 -61.61 -28.49
C GLY A 621 -89.98 -60.50 -27.77
N ALA A 622 -89.67 -60.67 -26.48
CA ALA A 622 -88.97 -59.69 -25.67
C ALA A 622 -87.44 -59.79 -25.83
N SER A 623 -86.73 -58.80 -25.28
CA SER A 623 -85.28 -58.82 -25.12
C SER A 623 -84.94 -58.31 -23.74
N TYR A 624 -84.15 -59.08 -23.02
CA TYR A 624 -83.94 -58.96 -21.58
C TYR A 624 -82.51 -58.52 -21.29
N ILE A 625 -82.34 -57.56 -20.37
CA ILE A 625 -81.04 -57.34 -19.72
C ILE A 625 -80.80 -58.42 -18.66
N GLU A 626 -79.55 -58.62 -18.26
CA GLU A 626 -79.20 -59.52 -17.16
C GLU A 626 -79.97 -59.16 -15.88
N GLY A 627 -80.50 -60.18 -15.19
CA GLY A 627 -81.32 -60.03 -13.98
C GLY A 627 -82.79 -59.62 -14.23
N ALA A 628 -83.19 -59.29 -15.46
CA ALA A 628 -84.61 -59.01 -15.75
C ALA A 628 -85.48 -60.27 -15.59
N PRO A 629 -86.71 -60.16 -15.03
CA PRO A 629 -87.58 -61.31 -14.82
C PRO A 629 -88.23 -61.78 -16.13
N VAL A 630 -87.99 -63.04 -16.49
CA VAL A 630 -88.72 -63.80 -17.51
C VAL A 630 -89.93 -64.47 -16.86
N THR A 631 -91.06 -64.55 -17.56
CA THR A 631 -92.21 -65.39 -17.18
C THR A 631 -92.30 -66.57 -18.14
N VAL A 632 -92.48 -67.77 -17.62
CA VAL A 632 -92.48 -69.01 -18.42
C VAL A 632 -93.83 -69.22 -19.10
N GLU A 633 -93.82 -69.30 -20.42
CA GLU A 633 -95.01 -69.45 -21.25
C GLU A 633 -95.77 -70.77 -21.05
N GLY A 634 -97.05 -70.74 -21.44
CA GLY A 634 -97.92 -71.93 -21.43
C GLY A 634 -97.68 -72.88 -22.60
N ASN A 635 -98.66 -73.76 -22.84
CA ASN A 635 -98.75 -74.56 -24.05
C ASN A 635 -99.93 -74.09 -24.94
N PRO A 636 -99.90 -72.85 -25.49
CA PRO A 636 -101.00 -72.32 -26.30
C PRO A 636 -101.10 -73.01 -27.67
N GLY A 637 -100.01 -73.58 -28.17
CA GLY A 637 -99.96 -74.30 -29.45
C GLY A 637 -100.38 -75.76 -29.39
N GLY A 638 -100.81 -76.26 -28.23
CA GLY A 638 -101.36 -77.62 -28.10
C GLY A 638 -100.37 -78.73 -28.40
N LEU A 639 -99.13 -78.59 -27.91
CA LEU A 639 -98.06 -79.59 -28.06
C LEU A 639 -98.51 -80.98 -27.57
N VAL A 640 -98.30 -81.98 -28.42
CA VAL A 640 -98.56 -83.41 -28.18
C VAL A 640 -97.34 -84.25 -28.52
N THR A 641 -97.26 -85.46 -27.99
CA THR A 641 -96.20 -86.43 -28.29
C THR A 641 -96.76 -87.84 -28.40
N ASP A 642 -96.09 -88.70 -29.17
CA ASP A 642 -96.37 -90.14 -29.25
C ASP A 642 -95.58 -90.92 -28.18
N LEU A 643 -94.78 -90.24 -27.34
CA LEU A 643 -94.05 -90.87 -26.24
C LEU A 643 -95.01 -91.49 -25.21
N GLN A 644 -94.67 -92.70 -24.74
CA GLN A 644 -95.44 -93.44 -23.74
C GLN A 644 -94.55 -93.94 -22.61
N GLN A 645 -95.11 -93.97 -21.40
CA GLN A 645 -94.55 -94.69 -20.24
C GLN A 645 -95.60 -95.70 -19.78
N ASP A 646 -95.21 -96.97 -19.69
CA ASP A 646 -96.06 -98.08 -19.24
C ASP A 646 -97.44 -98.13 -19.93
N GLY A 647 -97.49 -97.82 -21.24
CA GLY A 647 -98.72 -97.78 -22.06
C GLY A 647 -99.55 -96.48 -21.94
N ILE A 648 -99.18 -95.58 -21.04
CA ILE A 648 -99.81 -94.26 -20.85
C ILE A 648 -99.09 -93.25 -21.75
N THR A 649 -99.83 -92.53 -22.59
CA THR A 649 -99.26 -91.47 -23.43
C THR A 649 -98.92 -90.24 -22.57
N LEU A 650 -97.71 -89.71 -22.74
CA LEU A 650 -97.24 -88.58 -21.95
C LEU A 650 -97.94 -87.28 -22.37
N VAL A 651 -98.16 -86.39 -21.41
CA VAL A 651 -98.73 -85.06 -21.63
C VAL A 651 -97.73 -83.96 -21.26
N PHE A 652 -97.98 -82.75 -21.77
CA PHE A 652 -97.19 -81.57 -21.42
C PHE A 652 -97.25 -81.30 -19.91
N PHE A 653 -96.09 -81.28 -19.26
CA PHE A 653 -95.96 -81.02 -17.83
C PHE A 653 -95.47 -79.59 -17.54
N GLY A 654 -94.49 -79.12 -18.31
CA GLY A 654 -93.83 -77.83 -18.11
C GLY A 654 -92.60 -77.73 -19.02
N TRP A 655 -91.65 -76.88 -18.63
CA TRP A 655 -90.43 -76.59 -19.40
C TRP A 655 -89.17 -76.78 -18.55
N ASN A 656 -88.09 -77.36 -19.09
CA ASN A 656 -86.82 -77.54 -18.41
C ASN A 656 -85.69 -76.74 -19.10
N THR A 657 -84.72 -76.25 -18.32
CA THR A 657 -83.54 -75.53 -18.87
C THR A 657 -82.53 -76.42 -19.59
N GLN A 658 -82.72 -77.74 -19.64
CA GLN A 658 -81.93 -78.70 -20.41
C GLN A 658 -82.81 -79.76 -21.06
N ALA A 659 -82.51 -80.14 -22.31
CA ALA A 659 -83.28 -81.11 -23.09
C ALA A 659 -83.34 -82.52 -22.45
N ASP A 660 -82.33 -82.90 -21.67
CA ASP A 660 -82.25 -84.19 -20.97
C ASP A 660 -83.04 -84.22 -19.64
N GLY A 661 -83.68 -83.10 -19.26
CA GLY A 661 -84.44 -82.96 -18.02
C GLY A 661 -83.59 -82.77 -16.76
N SER A 662 -82.26 -82.66 -16.86
CA SER A 662 -81.36 -82.47 -15.71
C SER A 662 -81.29 -81.02 -15.19
N GLY A 663 -81.87 -80.06 -15.94
CA GLY A 663 -82.00 -78.66 -15.55
C GLY A 663 -83.18 -78.40 -14.60
N VAL A 664 -83.54 -77.12 -14.45
CA VAL A 664 -84.67 -76.71 -13.61
C VAL A 664 -85.97 -76.81 -14.41
N THR A 665 -86.94 -77.56 -13.89
CA THR A 665 -88.30 -77.59 -14.45
C THR A 665 -89.16 -76.46 -13.88
N TYR A 666 -89.72 -75.66 -14.77
CA TYR A 666 -90.70 -74.60 -14.52
C TYR A 666 -92.09 -75.02 -15.03
N LEU A 667 -93.13 -74.64 -14.31
CA LEU A 667 -94.51 -74.70 -14.78
C LEU A 667 -94.90 -73.39 -15.50
N PRO A 668 -95.91 -73.40 -16.37
CA PRO A 668 -96.49 -72.18 -16.93
C PRO A 668 -96.83 -71.14 -15.86
N GLY A 669 -96.35 -69.91 -16.06
CA GLY A 669 -96.51 -68.79 -15.13
C GLY A 669 -95.46 -68.69 -14.01
N ASP A 670 -94.54 -69.64 -13.88
CA ASP A 670 -93.35 -69.46 -13.02
C ASP A 670 -92.41 -68.39 -13.62
N THR A 671 -91.52 -67.81 -12.80
CA THR A 671 -90.61 -66.74 -13.22
C THR A 671 -89.16 -67.01 -12.85
N PHE A 672 -88.21 -66.63 -13.71
CA PHE A 672 -86.77 -66.72 -13.43
C PHE A 672 -86.02 -65.45 -13.89
N PRO A 673 -84.89 -65.08 -13.26
CA PRO A 673 -84.06 -63.96 -13.72
C PRO A 673 -83.22 -64.37 -14.94
N MET A 674 -83.21 -63.52 -15.98
CA MET A 674 -82.37 -63.71 -17.15
C MET A 674 -80.87 -63.72 -16.78
N GLY A 675 -80.11 -64.66 -17.35
CA GLY A 675 -78.66 -64.74 -17.17
C GLY A 675 -77.86 -63.84 -18.13
N ALA A 676 -76.54 -63.96 -18.10
CA ALA A 676 -75.63 -63.29 -19.03
C ALA A 676 -75.53 -64.02 -20.40
N GLY A 677 -76.67 -64.38 -20.99
CA GLY A 677 -76.75 -65.13 -22.25
C GLY A 677 -78.16 -65.59 -22.61
N ASP A 678 -78.38 -65.92 -23.88
CA ASP A 678 -79.65 -66.47 -24.38
C ASP A 678 -79.99 -67.81 -23.71
N THR A 679 -81.28 -68.07 -23.51
CA THR A 679 -81.79 -69.27 -22.81
C THR A 679 -82.77 -70.05 -23.68
N THR A 680 -82.67 -71.38 -23.67
CA THR A 680 -83.65 -72.28 -24.30
C THR A 680 -84.38 -73.12 -23.24
N LEU A 681 -85.68 -73.29 -23.42
CA LEU A 681 -86.57 -74.03 -22.56
C LEU A 681 -87.20 -75.20 -23.33
N HIS A 682 -86.95 -76.43 -22.87
CA HIS A 682 -87.34 -77.67 -23.52
C HIS A 682 -88.58 -78.29 -22.86
N VAL A 683 -89.53 -78.85 -23.63
CA VAL A 683 -90.72 -79.49 -23.04
C VAL A 683 -90.34 -80.63 -22.08
N VAL A 684 -91.05 -80.68 -20.95
CA VAL A 684 -91.11 -81.86 -20.07
C VAL A 684 -92.39 -82.63 -20.36
N TRP A 685 -92.23 -83.89 -20.78
CA TRP A 685 -93.32 -84.85 -20.98
C TRP A 685 -93.49 -85.72 -19.74
N SER A 686 -94.72 -85.94 -19.27
CA SER A 686 -94.99 -86.74 -18.06
C SER A 686 -96.29 -87.53 -18.12
N VAL A 687 -96.38 -88.60 -17.33
CA VAL A 687 -97.65 -89.27 -17.00
C VAL A 687 -98.50 -88.46 -16.02
N ILE A 688 -97.90 -87.53 -15.27
CA ILE A 688 -98.65 -86.66 -14.35
C ILE A 688 -99.55 -85.75 -15.19
N ARG A 689 -100.85 -85.72 -14.85
CA ARG A 689 -101.98 -85.15 -15.61
C ARG A 689 -102.46 -85.98 -16.81
N ALA A 690 -101.84 -87.11 -17.16
CA ALA A 690 -102.37 -88.01 -18.17
C ALA A 690 -103.58 -88.79 -17.64
N THR A 691 -104.36 -89.39 -18.56
CA THR A 691 -105.53 -90.20 -18.20
C THR A 691 -105.11 -91.62 -17.80
N GLY A 692 -105.54 -92.06 -16.62
CA GLY A 692 -105.31 -93.39 -16.07
C GLY A 692 -106.28 -94.46 -16.62
N PRO A 693 -106.08 -95.74 -16.24
CA PRO A 693 -106.80 -96.88 -16.81
C PRO A 693 -108.30 -96.88 -16.49
N ALA A 694 -108.72 -96.31 -15.36
CA ALA A 694 -110.14 -96.14 -15.02
C ALA A 694 -110.75 -94.86 -15.61
N GLY A 695 -109.98 -94.11 -16.41
CA GLY A 695 -110.35 -92.79 -16.94
C GLY A 695 -110.07 -91.63 -15.98
N GLY A 696 -109.44 -91.87 -14.82
CA GLY A 696 -109.06 -90.84 -13.87
C GLY A 696 -107.89 -89.98 -14.36
N LEU A 697 -107.50 -88.95 -13.59
CA LEU A 697 -106.30 -88.17 -13.86
C LEU A 697 -105.16 -88.59 -12.93
N ILE A 698 -104.02 -88.97 -13.52
CA ILE A 698 -102.84 -89.40 -12.76
C ILE A 698 -102.22 -88.19 -12.05
N PHE A 699 -102.10 -88.27 -10.74
CA PHE A 699 -101.49 -87.20 -9.91
C PHE A 699 -100.22 -87.67 -9.18
N HIS A 700 -99.89 -88.96 -9.24
CA HIS A 700 -98.67 -89.49 -8.66
C HIS A 700 -98.10 -90.65 -9.50
N ASP A 701 -96.77 -90.64 -9.66
CA ASP A 701 -95.94 -91.77 -10.08
C ASP A 701 -94.88 -91.97 -8.99
N LYS A 702 -94.89 -93.14 -8.35
CA LYS A 702 -93.93 -93.49 -7.29
C LYS A 702 -92.53 -93.79 -7.85
N GLY A 703 -92.43 -94.15 -9.13
CA GLY A 703 -91.19 -94.60 -9.79
C GLY A 703 -90.84 -96.07 -9.57
N ASP A 704 -91.58 -96.81 -8.74
CA ASP A 704 -91.40 -98.25 -8.49
C ASP A 704 -92.74 -99.01 -8.37
N THR A 705 -92.67 -100.34 -8.38
CA THR A 705 -93.82 -101.27 -8.35
C THR A 705 -93.78 -102.26 -7.16
N LEU A 706 -92.98 -102.00 -6.12
CA LEU A 706 -92.55 -103.00 -5.13
C LEU A 706 -93.67 -103.53 -4.22
N ASP A 707 -94.73 -102.75 -4.01
CA ASP A 707 -95.88 -103.03 -3.15
C ASP A 707 -97.19 -103.26 -3.92
N GLY A 708 -97.11 -103.48 -5.25
CA GLY A 708 -98.26 -103.86 -6.08
C GLY A 708 -99.03 -102.71 -6.73
N TRP A 709 -98.52 -101.48 -6.66
CA TRP A 709 -99.00 -100.33 -7.43
C TRP A 709 -97.81 -99.42 -7.81
N ARG A 710 -97.99 -98.51 -8.78
CA ARG A 710 -97.01 -97.47 -9.16
C ARG A 710 -97.63 -96.08 -9.23
N TYR A 711 -98.85 -96.01 -9.76
CA TYR A 711 -99.55 -94.77 -10.08
C TYR A 711 -100.77 -94.58 -9.18
N LEU A 712 -101.13 -93.31 -8.95
CA LEU A 712 -102.43 -92.94 -8.39
C LEU A 712 -103.22 -92.08 -9.40
N GLU A 713 -104.44 -92.51 -9.73
CA GLU A 713 -105.42 -91.72 -10.49
C GLU A 713 -106.51 -91.18 -9.57
N ALA A 714 -106.91 -89.91 -9.78
CA ALA A 714 -108.07 -89.30 -9.12
C ALA A 714 -109.30 -89.48 -9.99
N ALA A 715 -110.47 -89.74 -9.39
CA ALA A 715 -111.72 -89.90 -10.12
C ALA A 715 -112.05 -88.63 -10.95
N PRO A 716 -112.71 -88.74 -12.13
CA PRO A 716 -113.00 -87.58 -12.98
C PRO A 716 -113.97 -86.55 -12.38
N VAL A 717 -114.80 -86.97 -11.41
CA VAL A 717 -115.81 -86.14 -10.73
C VAL A 717 -115.87 -86.50 -9.25
N ASP A 718 -116.37 -85.58 -8.42
CA ASP A 718 -116.57 -85.80 -6.98
C ASP A 718 -117.63 -86.88 -6.70
N GLN A 719 -117.39 -87.69 -5.67
CA GLN A 719 -118.29 -88.75 -5.22
C GLN A 719 -119.39 -88.20 -4.32
N GLY A 720 -119.12 -87.06 -3.66
CA GLY A 720 -120.11 -86.30 -2.93
C GLY A 720 -119.57 -84.93 -2.51
N THR A 721 -120.45 -83.94 -2.50
CA THR A 721 -120.20 -82.63 -1.89
C THR A 721 -120.85 -82.54 -0.52
N GLN A 722 -120.24 -81.81 0.42
CA GLN A 722 -120.76 -81.65 1.79
C GLN A 722 -121.00 -82.98 2.56
N VAL A 723 -120.06 -83.92 2.49
CA VAL A 723 -120.15 -85.23 3.13
C VAL A 723 -119.52 -85.19 4.53
N GLN A 724 -120.08 -85.91 5.51
CA GLN A 724 -119.43 -86.11 6.82
C GLN A 724 -118.34 -87.19 6.76
N TRP A 725 -117.31 -87.08 7.59
CA TRP A 725 -116.22 -88.07 7.60
C TRP A 725 -116.62 -89.40 8.27
N PHE A 726 -117.54 -89.34 9.23
CA PHE A 726 -117.97 -90.46 10.07
C PHE A 726 -119.42 -90.91 9.83
N ASN A 727 -119.76 -92.10 10.35
CA ASN A 727 -121.06 -92.73 10.21
C ASN A 727 -122.17 -92.16 11.13
N GLY A 728 -121.86 -91.14 11.93
CA GLY A 728 -122.69 -90.61 13.02
C GLY A 728 -122.18 -90.95 14.43
N VAL A 729 -121.19 -91.83 14.58
CA VAL A 729 -120.61 -92.25 15.87
C VAL A 729 -119.12 -91.92 15.94
N TYR A 730 -118.72 -91.23 17.01
CA TYR A 730 -117.32 -90.91 17.28
C TYR A 730 -116.54 -92.15 17.76
N VAL A 731 -115.89 -92.82 16.81
CA VAL A 731 -114.91 -93.90 17.07
C VAL A 731 -113.49 -93.48 16.69
N ASP A 732 -112.51 -94.02 17.41
CA ASP A 732 -111.12 -94.04 16.97
C ASP A 732 -110.96 -95.12 15.90
N THR A 733 -110.40 -94.74 14.75
CA THR A 733 -110.13 -95.64 13.63
C THR A 733 -108.66 -96.05 13.53
N GLY A 734 -107.76 -95.40 14.29
CA GLY A 734 -106.31 -95.59 14.20
C GLY A 734 -105.63 -95.06 12.93
N THR A 735 -106.39 -94.47 11.98
CA THR A 735 -105.94 -94.13 10.61
C THR A 735 -105.15 -92.82 10.52
N THR A 736 -104.14 -92.64 11.37
CA THR A 736 -103.35 -91.39 11.43
C THR A 736 -102.27 -91.28 10.34
N ALA A 737 -102.13 -92.29 9.48
CA ALA A 737 -101.14 -92.32 8.41
C ALA A 737 -101.47 -91.31 7.29
N LYS A 738 -100.49 -90.52 6.88
CA LYS A 738 -100.63 -89.40 5.91
C LYS A 738 -99.95 -89.63 4.56
N GLY A 739 -98.94 -90.48 4.53
CA GLY A 739 -98.08 -90.70 3.35
C GLY A 739 -98.78 -91.29 2.14
N ILE A 740 -98.07 -91.29 1.01
CA ILE A 740 -98.54 -91.91 -0.24
C ILE A 740 -98.62 -93.43 -0.07
N GLY A 741 -99.69 -94.04 -0.59
CA GLY A 741 -100.04 -95.44 -0.40
C GLY A 741 -100.85 -95.71 0.88
N ALA A 742 -101.12 -94.68 1.70
CA ALA A 742 -101.89 -94.84 2.93
C ALA A 742 -103.41 -94.72 2.72
N GLY A 743 -103.89 -94.13 1.62
CA GLY A 743 -105.34 -93.89 1.41
C GLY A 743 -106.16 -95.18 1.44
N ALA A 744 -105.72 -96.23 0.74
CA ALA A 744 -106.40 -97.52 0.68
C ALA A 744 -106.49 -98.24 2.05
N PRO A 745 -105.37 -98.53 2.76
CA PRO A 745 -105.46 -99.20 4.06
C PRO A 745 -106.16 -98.35 5.12
N ASN A 746 -106.06 -97.02 5.06
CA ASN A 746 -106.86 -96.14 5.93
C ASN A 746 -108.36 -96.29 5.60
N THR A 747 -108.77 -96.20 4.33
CA THR A 747 -110.19 -96.28 3.95
C THR A 747 -110.84 -97.57 4.41
N ALA A 748 -110.22 -98.72 4.13
CA ALA A 748 -110.69 -100.02 4.61
C ALA A 748 -110.76 -100.10 6.15
N ALA A 749 -109.80 -99.52 6.87
CA ALA A 749 -109.82 -99.47 8.33
C ALA A 749 -110.90 -98.52 8.89
N ILE A 750 -111.20 -97.40 8.23
CA ILE A 750 -112.31 -96.51 8.59
C ILE A 750 -113.63 -97.25 8.39
N VAL A 751 -113.85 -97.87 7.23
CA VAL A 751 -115.10 -98.60 6.93
C VAL A 751 -115.32 -99.75 7.91
N LEU A 752 -114.26 -100.50 8.25
CA LEU A 752 -114.32 -101.57 9.26
C LEU A 752 -114.61 -101.06 10.68
N ALA A 753 -114.05 -99.92 11.08
CA ALA A 753 -114.21 -99.36 12.43
C ALA A 753 -115.52 -98.59 12.63
N GLN A 754 -116.02 -97.93 11.57
CA GLN A 754 -117.28 -97.20 11.54
C GLN A 754 -118.47 -98.15 11.33
N GLY A 755 -118.38 -99.03 10.32
CA GLY A 755 -119.45 -99.95 9.95
C GLY A 755 -120.67 -99.23 9.36
N VAL A 756 -121.87 -99.76 9.68
CA VAL A 756 -123.14 -99.31 9.11
C VAL A 756 -123.49 -97.87 9.55
N PRO A 757 -123.96 -97.00 8.65
CA PRO A 757 -124.41 -95.64 8.97
C PRO A 757 -125.54 -95.53 10.00
N VAL A 758 -125.47 -94.49 10.84
CA VAL A 758 -126.42 -94.18 11.92
C VAL A 758 -126.85 -92.70 11.82
N PRO A 759 -128.09 -92.40 11.38
CA PRO A 759 -129.17 -93.32 11.06
C PRO A 759 -128.94 -94.12 9.77
N VAL A 760 -129.58 -95.30 9.69
CA VAL A 760 -129.51 -96.17 8.51
C VAL A 760 -130.04 -95.42 7.28
N GLY A 761 -129.21 -95.31 6.24
CA GLY A 761 -129.49 -94.48 5.05
C GLY A 761 -128.64 -93.21 4.93
N HIS A 762 -127.86 -92.87 5.97
CA HIS A 762 -126.72 -91.94 5.88
C HIS A 762 -125.54 -92.58 5.11
N THR A 763 -124.49 -91.81 4.78
CA THR A 763 -123.22 -92.30 4.24
C THR A 763 -122.08 -91.32 4.58
N TYR A 764 -120.83 -91.78 4.52
CA TYR A 764 -119.65 -91.03 4.99
C TYR A 764 -118.47 -91.12 4.03
N ALA A 765 -117.51 -90.20 4.17
CA ALA A 765 -116.47 -89.94 3.17
C ALA A 765 -115.68 -91.19 2.73
N ALA A 766 -115.27 -92.05 3.68
CA ALA A 766 -114.58 -93.30 3.35
C ALA A 766 -115.48 -94.30 2.62
N GLN A 767 -116.73 -94.46 3.08
CA GLN A 767 -117.71 -95.36 2.45
C GLN A 767 -118.06 -94.92 1.02
N LEU A 768 -118.19 -93.62 0.74
CA LEU A 768 -118.45 -93.13 -0.62
C LEU A 768 -117.35 -93.47 -1.65
N CYS A 769 -116.14 -93.77 -1.19
CA CYS A 769 -115.06 -94.26 -2.05
C CYS A 769 -115.04 -95.79 -2.10
N ASP A 770 -115.24 -96.47 -0.96
CA ASP A 770 -115.24 -97.93 -0.84
C ASP A 770 -116.43 -98.58 -1.59
N ASP A 771 -117.60 -97.92 -1.63
CA ASP A 771 -118.77 -98.33 -2.43
C ASP A 771 -118.68 -97.90 -3.92
N LEU A 772 -117.60 -97.23 -4.37
CA LEU A 772 -117.52 -96.67 -5.73
C LEU A 772 -117.09 -97.72 -6.77
N VAL A 773 -117.97 -97.99 -7.72
CA VAL A 773 -117.63 -98.71 -8.96
C VAL A 773 -117.54 -97.72 -10.13
N PHE A 774 -116.32 -97.43 -10.59
CA PHE A 774 -116.07 -96.51 -11.71
C PHE A 774 -114.95 -97.01 -12.64
N GLY A 775 -115.05 -96.71 -13.94
CA GLY A 775 -114.09 -97.16 -14.97
C GLY A 775 -114.07 -98.67 -15.25
N GLY A 776 -114.92 -99.44 -14.57
CA GLY A 776 -114.87 -100.91 -14.54
C GLY A 776 -114.14 -101.49 -13.31
N PHE A 777 -113.78 -100.65 -12.35
CA PHE A 777 -113.02 -101.00 -11.15
C PHE A 777 -113.78 -100.63 -9.87
N ASP A 778 -113.55 -101.40 -8.81
CA ASP A 778 -114.19 -101.36 -7.48
C ASP A 778 -113.17 -101.27 -6.32
N ASP A 779 -111.93 -100.85 -6.63
CA ASP A 779 -110.78 -100.69 -5.73
C ASP A 779 -110.47 -99.21 -5.42
N TRP A 780 -111.52 -98.38 -5.39
CA TRP A 780 -111.45 -96.95 -5.11
C TRP A 780 -111.39 -96.65 -3.61
N PHE A 781 -110.69 -95.58 -3.23
CA PHE A 781 -110.50 -95.22 -1.82
C PHE A 781 -110.42 -93.69 -1.57
N LEU A 782 -110.59 -93.28 -0.32
CA LEU A 782 -110.42 -91.88 0.09
C LEU A 782 -108.91 -91.59 0.21
N PRO A 783 -108.36 -90.54 -0.43
CA PRO A 783 -106.93 -90.28 -0.44
C PRO A 783 -106.39 -89.98 0.95
N SER A 784 -105.15 -90.37 1.23
CA SER A 784 -104.42 -89.87 2.40
C SER A 784 -104.11 -88.38 2.28
N MET A 785 -103.66 -87.77 3.37
CA MET A 785 -103.38 -86.32 3.40
C MET A 785 -102.32 -85.87 2.39
N ASP A 786 -101.30 -86.69 2.13
CA ASP A 786 -100.22 -86.36 1.20
C ASP A 786 -100.60 -86.73 -0.25
N GLU A 787 -101.50 -87.70 -0.45
CA GLU A 787 -102.11 -88.00 -1.76
C GLU A 787 -102.99 -86.83 -2.22
N LEU A 788 -103.85 -86.34 -1.32
CA LEU A 788 -104.72 -85.19 -1.54
C LEU A 788 -103.91 -83.91 -1.87
N TYR A 789 -102.72 -83.76 -1.27
CA TYR A 789 -101.81 -82.66 -1.59
C TYR A 789 -101.35 -82.68 -3.05
N TRP A 790 -100.98 -83.85 -3.59
CA TRP A 790 -100.55 -83.95 -4.98
C TRP A 790 -101.69 -83.81 -5.98
N MET A 791 -102.91 -84.24 -5.63
CA MET A 791 -104.13 -83.93 -6.41
C MET A 791 -104.32 -82.41 -6.53
N HIS A 792 -104.22 -81.66 -5.42
CA HIS A 792 -104.27 -80.21 -5.47
C HIS A 792 -103.11 -79.62 -6.29
N TYR A 793 -101.87 -80.05 -6.01
CA TYR A 793 -100.66 -79.45 -6.57
C TYR A 793 -100.51 -79.66 -8.09
N TYR A 794 -100.84 -80.84 -8.61
CA TYR A 794 -100.70 -81.14 -10.04
C TYR A 794 -101.98 -80.98 -10.85
N LEU A 795 -103.16 -81.23 -10.27
CA LEU A 795 -104.44 -81.15 -10.99
C LEU A 795 -105.13 -79.79 -10.76
N LYS A 796 -105.54 -79.47 -9.53
CA LYS A 796 -106.29 -78.23 -9.22
C LYS A 796 -105.54 -76.96 -9.62
N ARG A 797 -104.25 -76.84 -9.29
CA ARG A 797 -103.41 -75.68 -9.70
C ARG A 797 -103.25 -75.53 -11.22
N SER A 798 -103.61 -76.55 -11.99
CA SER A 798 -103.53 -76.57 -13.46
C SER A 798 -104.91 -76.49 -14.13
N ASP A 799 -105.97 -76.22 -13.35
CA ASP A 799 -107.39 -76.25 -13.74
C ASP A 799 -107.86 -77.61 -14.33
N LEU A 800 -107.29 -78.72 -13.83
CA LEU A 800 -107.61 -80.08 -14.26
C LEU A 800 -108.40 -80.86 -13.21
N GLY A 801 -109.28 -81.75 -13.67
CA GLY A 801 -110.06 -82.66 -12.82
C GLY A 801 -111.36 -82.08 -12.25
N GLY A 802 -111.68 -80.81 -12.53
CA GLY A 802 -112.97 -80.21 -12.17
C GLY A 802 -113.23 -80.19 -10.65
N PHE A 803 -112.19 -79.96 -9.86
CA PHE A 803 -112.29 -79.87 -8.40
C PHE A 803 -112.93 -78.56 -7.95
N SER A 804 -113.72 -78.62 -6.87
CA SER A 804 -114.30 -77.44 -6.24
C SER A 804 -113.23 -76.55 -5.57
N ASP A 805 -113.66 -75.43 -4.99
CA ASP A 805 -112.83 -74.54 -4.17
C ASP A 805 -112.91 -74.88 -2.67
N ASN A 806 -113.70 -75.88 -2.30
CA ASN A 806 -114.00 -76.23 -0.92
C ASN A 806 -112.85 -76.96 -0.21
N GLY A 807 -113.06 -77.28 1.07
CA GLY A 807 -112.29 -78.31 1.74
C GLY A 807 -112.65 -79.70 1.25
N TYR A 808 -111.64 -80.56 1.09
CA TYR A 808 -111.75 -81.97 0.69
C TYR A 808 -111.29 -82.88 1.82
N TRP A 809 -112.03 -83.96 2.10
CA TRP A 809 -111.63 -84.95 3.09
C TRP A 809 -110.44 -85.81 2.63
N SER A 810 -109.56 -86.13 3.58
CA SER A 810 -108.61 -87.23 3.45
C SER A 810 -108.98 -88.38 4.40
N SER A 811 -108.43 -89.57 4.15
CA SER A 811 -108.54 -90.75 5.02
C SER A 811 -107.72 -90.62 6.32
N SER A 812 -106.96 -89.54 6.50
CA SER A 812 -106.06 -89.41 7.64
C SER A 812 -106.82 -88.84 8.86
N GLN A 813 -107.06 -89.66 9.88
CA GLN A 813 -107.61 -89.19 11.15
C GLN A 813 -106.64 -88.18 11.82
N PHE A 814 -107.18 -87.18 12.51
CA PHE A 814 -106.36 -86.27 13.31
C PHE A 814 -105.76 -87.01 14.52
N GLU A 815 -104.44 -86.92 14.67
CA GLU A 815 -103.65 -87.77 15.56
C GLU A 815 -103.76 -87.42 17.06
N PHE A 816 -104.39 -86.29 17.42
CA PHE A 816 -104.53 -85.83 18.81
C PHE A 816 -105.98 -85.79 19.34
N ASP A 817 -106.99 -85.93 18.47
CA ASP A 817 -108.40 -85.95 18.87
C ASP A 817 -109.22 -86.78 17.88
N VAL A 818 -109.80 -87.88 18.38
CA VAL A 818 -110.61 -88.85 17.61
C VAL A 818 -111.87 -88.24 16.99
N ARG A 819 -112.24 -87.00 17.36
CA ARG A 819 -113.37 -86.26 16.80
C ARG A 819 -113.04 -85.50 15.52
N PHE A 820 -111.78 -85.43 15.11
CA PHE A 820 -111.33 -84.66 13.95
C PHE A 820 -110.71 -85.56 12.87
N ALA A 821 -110.75 -85.09 11.63
CA ALA A 821 -110.09 -85.71 10.49
C ALA A 821 -109.35 -84.64 9.66
N ARG A 822 -108.34 -85.05 8.91
CA ARG A 822 -107.51 -84.17 8.08
C ARG A 822 -108.21 -83.85 6.76
N ASN A 823 -108.15 -82.58 6.35
CA ASN A 823 -108.72 -82.08 5.10
C ASN A 823 -107.79 -81.07 4.41
N GLN A 824 -108.05 -80.75 3.14
CA GLN A 824 -107.33 -79.71 2.40
C GLN A 824 -108.26 -78.78 1.64
N TYR A 825 -108.03 -77.47 1.74
CA TYR A 825 -108.81 -76.44 1.07
C TYR A 825 -108.29 -76.19 -0.35
N PHE A 826 -109.06 -76.56 -1.38
CA PHE A 826 -108.61 -76.57 -2.78
C PHE A 826 -108.55 -75.18 -3.44
N LEU A 827 -109.17 -74.15 -2.84
CA LEU A 827 -108.97 -72.75 -3.24
C LEU A 827 -107.55 -72.22 -2.90
N THR A 828 -106.93 -72.73 -1.84
CA THR A 828 -105.68 -72.16 -1.26
C THR A 828 -104.53 -73.15 -1.14
N GLY A 829 -104.79 -74.43 -1.38
CA GLY A 829 -103.89 -75.54 -1.07
C GLY A 829 -103.70 -75.81 0.43
N GLY A 830 -104.38 -75.07 1.32
CA GLY A 830 -104.15 -75.11 2.76
C GLY A 830 -104.53 -76.45 3.38
N GLN A 831 -103.57 -77.13 4.02
CA GLN A 831 -103.81 -78.36 4.78
C GLN A 831 -104.34 -78.05 6.19
N GLY A 832 -105.35 -78.80 6.64
CA GLY A 832 -106.08 -78.54 7.88
C GLY A 832 -106.50 -79.79 8.66
N TYR A 833 -107.46 -79.60 9.56
CA TYR A 833 -108.26 -80.65 10.17
C TYR A 833 -109.60 -80.07 10.66
N ASP A 834 -110.69 -80.77 10.37
CA ASP A 834 -112.06 -80.36 10.72
C ASP A 834 -112.74 -81.45 11.58
N PRO A 835 -113.79 -81.11 12.35
CA PRO A 835 -114.63 -82.09 13.05
C PRO A 835 -115.24 -83.11 12.08
N LYS A 836 -115.30 -84.39 12.47
CA LYS A 836 -115.83 -85.47 11.62
C LYS A 836 -117.33 -85.33 11.32
N ASP A 837 -118.06 -84.54 12.11
CA ASP A 837 -119.46 -84.18 11.90
C ASP A 837 -119.67 -82.91 11.06
N TRP A 838 -118.59 -82.21 10.67
CA TRP A 838 -118.63 -81.18 9.64
C TRP A 838 -118.61 -81.81 8.25
N THR A 839 -118.79 -80.99 7.23
CA THR A 839 -119.04 -81.41 5.85
C THR A 839 -117.97 -80.87 4.91
N ASN A 840 -117.20 -81.75 4.27
CA ASN A 840 -116.23 -81.43 3.20
C ASN A 840 -116.56 -82.25 1.95
N ASP A 841 -115.96 -81.89 0.81
CA ASP A 841 -116.14 -82.62 -0.45
C ASP A 841 -115.28 -83.89 -0.49
N VAL A 842 -115.66 -84.84 -1.33
CA VAL A 842 -115.07 -86.19 -1.41
C VAL A 842 -114.71 -86.50 -2.85
N ARG A 843 -113.41 -86.72 -3.10
CA ARG A 843 -112.89 -87.28 -4.34
C ARG A 843 -112.17 -88.59 -4.03
N ALA A 844 -112.61 -89.68 -4.65
CA ALA A 844 -111.95 -90.96 -4.61
C ALA A 844 -110.68 -90.95 -5.47
N VAL A 845 -109.71 -91.75 -5.04
CA VAL A 845 -108.50 -92.06 -5.79
C VAL A 845 -108.36 -93.58 -5.91
N ARG A 846 -107.53 -94.01 -6.85
CA ARG A 846 -107.28 -95.41 -7.16
C ARG A 846 -105.80 -95.64 -7.40
N ALA A 847 -105.27 -96.72 -6.83
CA ALA A 847 -103.89 -97.14 -7.01
C ALA A 847 -103.83 -98.23 -8.08
N PHE A 848 -102.85 -98.14 -9.00
CA PHE A 848 -102.74 -99.11 -10.07
C PHE A 848 -101.31 -99.41 -10.51
N LEU A 849 -101.13 -100.61 -11.05
CA LEU A 849 -100.07 -100.93 -12.01
C LEU A 849 -100.62 -100.72 -13.42
N SER A 850 -99.74 -100.40 -14.36
CA SER A 850 -100.03 -100.37 -15.79
C SER A 850 -100.61 -101.69 -16.32
N PHE A 851 -101.31 -101.58 -17.46
CA PHE A 851 -101.95 -102.69 -18.19
C PHE A 851 -100.98 -103.83 -18.57
#